data_AF-A0A4Y8Z280-F1
#
_entry.id   AF-A0A4Y8Z280-F1
#
_cell.length_a   1.000
_cell.length_b   1.000
_cell.length_c   1.000
_cell.angle_alpha   90.00
_cell.angle_beta   90.00
_cell.angle_gamma   90.00
#
_symmetry.space_group_name_H-M   'P 1'
#
loop_
_entity.id
_entity.type
_entity.pdbx_description
1 polymer ?
#
loop_
_entity_poly.entity_id
_entity_poly.type
_entity_poly.pdbx_seq_one_letter_code
_entity_poly.pdbx_strand_id
1 'polypeptide(L)'
;MSGNTVRLQAIKDVEAYVPPAVSFVGDEKPGEIFGENVFSKVVMQKRLPKSVFKSVMATIDKGKKLDPMVADAVASAMKDWALEKGATHYAHVFYPLTGLTAEKHDSFFDPVGDGSALAEFAGKTLIQGEPDASSFPNGGLRNTFEARGYTGWDVTSPAYVLENPNGNTLCIPTVFVSMTGEALDHKTPLLRSQQAMGGHAERILKLFGHENIENIVSFCGPEQEYFLVDRHFFLARPDLLNAGRTLFGSKPPKGQEFDDHYFGAIPERVLGFMMDTERELFKLGIPAKTRHNEVAPGQFEIAPMFERGNIAADHQQLLMTTFKTIAKKHGMECLFHEKPFEGVNGSGKHVNFSLGNSELGSLLVPGDNPHDNAQFLVFCAAVIRAVHKYGGLLRASVASATNDHRLGANEAPPAIISIFLGDQLADVFDQIAKGAATSSKGKGTMMIGADTLPVLPTDPGDRNRTSPFAFTGNRFEFRAPGSMQTVNGPMVTINTIMAEALDYMATNLETAVADGIDFDTAVQNLLTEIITEHGAVVFNGDGYSDNWQIEAESRGLPNLRTTLDALPELISESAMELFEKYKVFNHREMHSRYEIGLEQYALTVFVEARLTLEMGQTSILPAAVRYQTELAQNVSALKGAGVDDVDMTALQAVSDPLSELRAALATLKGALEADPGGDALAEAEHAKDELLPSMAAVRSAADTLEAMVADDLWPLPTYQEMLYIL
;
A
#
# COMPACT_ATOMS: atom_id res chain seq x y z
N MET A 1 -24.77 -30.82 -2.07
CA MET A 1 -23.46 -31.51 -2.05
C MET A 1 -22.85 -31.31 -0.68
N SER A 2 -22.17 -32.31 -0.09
CA SER A 2 -21.42 -32.07 1.15
C SER A 2 -20.31 -31.05 0.87
N GLY A 3 -19.94 -30.21 1.85
CA GLY A 3 -18.86 -29.24 1.65
C GLY A 3 -17.52 -29.89 1.30
N ASN A 4 -17.28 -31.12 1.79
CA ASN A 4 -16.14 -31.93 1.38
C ASN A 4 -16.11 -32.28 -0.12
N THR A 5 -17.26 -32.48 -0.77
CA THR A 5 -17.29 -32.73 -2.23
C THR A 5 -16.70 -31.54 -3.00
N VAL A 6 -17.00 -30.32 -2.57
CA VAL A 6 -16.47 -29.10 -3.20
C VAL A 6 -14.97 -28.97 -2.97
N ARG A 7 -14.49 -29.26 -1.75
CA ARG A 7 -13.06 -29.24 -1.41
C ARG A 7 -12.25 -30.27 -2.21
N LEU A 8 -12.71 -31.52 -2.26
CA LEU A 8 -12.06 -32.58 -3.04
C LEU A 8 -12.11 -32.31 -4.54
N GLN A 9 -13.19 -31.68 -5.02
CA GLN A 9 -13.27 -31.26 -6.42
C GLN A 9 -12.26 -30.15 -6.71
N ALA A 10 -12.12 -29.16 -5.83
CA ALA A 10 -11.11 -28.11 -5.96
C ALA A 10 -9.68 -28.71 -6.05
N ILE A 11 -9.32 -29.66 -5.18
CA ILE A 11 -8.02 -30.35 -5.24
C ILE A 11 -7.81 -31.03 -6.60
N LYS A 12 -8.80 -31.78 -7.09
CA LYS A 12 -8.73 -32.43 -8.41
C LYS A 12 -8.59 -31.43 -9.55
N ASP A 13 -9.27 -30.29 -9.45
CA ASP A 13 -9.21 -29.24 -10.46
C ASP A 13 -7.84 -28.52 -10.44
N VAL A 14 -7.21 -28.40 -9.27
CA VAL A 14 -5.82 -27.92 -9.16
C VAL A 14 -4.85 -28.91 -9.80
N GLU A 15 -4.98 -30.21 -9.52
CA GLU A 15 -4.15 -31.25 -10.15
C GLU A 15 -4.34 -31.31 -11.68
N ALA A 16 -5.52 -30.95 -12.16
CA ALA A 16 -5.86 -30.87 -13.58
C ALA A 16 -5.46 -29.52 -14.24
N TYR A 17 -4.77 -28.64 -13.52
CA TYR A 17 -4.34 -27.35 -14.05
C TYR A 17 -3.51 -27.51 -15.32
N VAL A 18 -3.87 -26.70 -16.33
CA VAL A 18 -3.13 -26.58 -17.59
C VAL A 18 -2.54 -25.18 -17.66
N PRO A 19 -1.20 -25.04 -17.76
CA PRO A 19 -0.57 -23.74 -17.94
C PRO A 19 -1.14 -22.97 -19.13
N PRO A 20 -1.31 -21.65 -19.03
CA PRO A 20 -1.71 -20.85 -20.18
C PRO A 20 -0.63 -20.90 -21.27
N ALA A 21 -1.00 -20.46 -22.48
CA ALA A 21 -0.04 -20.34 -23.57
C ALA A 21 1.16 -19.47 -23.17
N VAL A 22 2.36 -19.96 -23.49
CA VAL A 22 3.63 -19.29 -23.21
C VAL A 22 3.61 -17.89 -23.84
N SER A 23 3.86 -16.87 -23.02
CA SER A 23 3.95 -15.47 -23.48
C SER A 23 5.32 -15.11 -24.07
N PHE A 24 6.33 -15.94 -23.83
CA PHE A 24 7.68 -15.74 -24.34
C PHE A 24 7.76 -15.88 -25.86
N VAL A 25 8.33 -14.86 -26.49
CA VAL A 25 8.54 -14.78 -27.94
C VAL A 25 10.04 -14.94 -28.21
N GLY A 26 10.44 -16.04 -28.85
CA GLY A 26 11.85 -16.45 -28.93
C GLY A 26 12.78 -15.52 -29.73
N ASP A 27 12.23 -14.65 -30.58
CA ASP A 27 12.93 -13.63 -31.36
C ASP A 27 12.88 -12.22 -30.74
N GLU A 28 12.14 -12.04 -29.65
CA GLU A 28 12.05 -10.77 -28.90
C GLU A 28 13.37 -10.52 -28.14
N LYS A 29 13.98 -9.35 -28.35
CA LYS A 29 15.22 -9.00 -27.62
C LYS A 29 14.89 -8.52 -26.21
N PRO A 30 15.73 -8.83 -25.20
CA PRO A 30 15.56 -8.28 -23.86
C PRO A 30 15.44 -6.75 -23.88
N GLY A 31 14.34 -6.23 -23.32
CA GLY A 31 14.05 -4.80 -23.24
C GLY A 31 13.37 -4.19 -24.49
N GLU A 32 13.13 -4.95 -25.56
CA GLU A 32 12.49 -4.44 -26.78
C GLU A 32 11.06 -3.94 -26.53
N ILE A 33 10.31 -4.66 -25.69
CA ILE A 33 8.93 -4.31 -25.33
C ILE A 33 8.82 -3.22 -24.27
N PHE A 34 9.94 -2.76 -23.68
CA PHE A 34 9.89 -1.85 -22.54
C PHE A 34 9.28 -0.50 -22.93
N GLY A 35 8.17 -0.15 -22.30
CA GLY A 35 7.40 1.06 -22.57
C GLY A 35 6.75 1.09 -23.94
N GLU A 36 6.60 -0.06 -24.62
CA GLU A 36 6.01 -0.11 -25.97
C GLU A 36 4.56 0.40 -25.98
N ASN A 37 3.83 0.23 -24.87
CA ASN A 37 2.45 0.68 -24.69
C ASN A 37 2.35 2.02 -23.96
N VAL A 38 3.43 2.79 -23.91
CA VAL A 38 3.45 4.12 -23.27
C VAL A 38 3.64 5.20 -24.33
N PHE A 39 2.86 6.27 -24.25
CA PHE A 39 3.04 7.49 -25.05
C PHE A 39 4.25 8.28 -24.51
N SER A 40 5.43 7.67 -24.57
CA SER A 40 6.65 8.13 -23.93
C SER A 40 7.21 9.40 -24.57
N LYS A 41 8.22 10.00 -23.93
CA LYS A 41 8.95 11.17 -24.48
C LYS A 41 9.49 10.90 -25.89
N VAL A 42 9.92 9.66 -26.18
CA VAL A 42 10.41 9.26 -27.51
C VAL A 42 9.28 9.22 -28.53
N VAL A 43 8.11 8.71 -28.16
CA VAL A 43 6.91 8.70 -29.03
C VAL A 43 6.43 10.13 -29.27
N MET A 44 6.34 10.93 -28.22
CA MET A 44 6.00 12.36 -28.30
C MET A 44 6.96 13.11 -29.24
N GLN A 45 8.28 12.88 -29.13
CA GLN A 45 9.27 13.55 -29.98
C GLN A 45 9.12 13.19 -31.47
N LYS A 46 8.74 11.94 -31.77
CA LYS A 46 8.53 11.48 -33.15
C LYS A 46 7.24 12.01 -33.76
N ARG A 47 6.19 12.20 -32.95
CA ARG A 47 4.83 12.51 -33.45
C ARG A 47 4.44 13.98 -33.32
N LEU A 48 4.97 14.70 -32.33
CA LEU A 48 4.58 16.08 -32.06
C LEU A 48 5.43 17.09 -32.84
N PRO A 49 4.84 18.20 -33.31
CA PRO A 49 5.61 19.33 -33.82
C PRO A 49 6.66 19.83 -32.81
N LYS A 50 7.82 20.30 -33.29
CA LYS A 50 8.95 20.70 -32.44
C LYS A 50 8.59 21.75 -31.37
N SER A 51 7.72 22.70 -31.68
CA SER A 51 7.24 23.72 -30.73
C SER A 51 6.34 23.10 -29.65
N VAL A 52 5.40 22.25 -30.05
CA VAL A 52 4.50 21.51 -29.16
C VAL A 52 5.28 20.61 -28.21
N PHE A 53 6.21 19.81 -28.73
CA PHE A 53 7.07 18.95 -27.92
C PHE A 53 7.85 19.73 -26.87
N LYS A 54 8.48 20.86 -27.24
CA LYS A 54 9.20 21.72 -26.30
C LYS A 54 8.30 22.30 -25.20
N SER A 55 7.06 22.67 -25.55
CA SER A 55 6.08 23.17 -24.58
C SER A 55 5.70 22.09 -23.58
N VAL A 56 5.35 20.89 -24.06
CA VAL A 56 5.00 19.73 -23.21
C VAL A 56 6.17 19.34 -22.30
N MET A 57 7.40 19.25 -22.82
CA MET A 57 8.58 18.95 -21.99
C MET A 57 8.85 20.03 -20.94
N ALA A 58 8.55 21.31 -21.22
CA ALA A 58 8.69 22.35 -20.22
C ALA A 58 7.70 22.18 -19.05
N THR A 59 6.53 21.60 -19.29
CA THR A 59 5.61 21.22 -18.20
C THR A 59 6.10 19.99 -17.45
N ILE A 60 6.49 18.91 -18.16
CA ILE A 60 6.90 17.64 -17.54
C ILE A 60 8.20 17.78 -16.73
N ASP A 61 9.20 18.47 -17.28
CA ASP A 61 10.54 18.53 -16.69
C ASP A 61 10.75 19.76 -15.81
N LYS A 62 10.03 20.86 -16.08
CA LYS A 62 10.21 22.14 -15.35
C LYS A 62 8.98 22.62 -14.60
N GLY A 63 7.89 21.82 -14.57
CA GLY A 63 6.67 22.15 -13.84
C GLY A 63 5.95 23.41 -14.35
N LYS A 64 6.21 23.87 -15.58
CA LYS A 64 5.54 25.04 -16.15
C LYS A 64 4.08 24.73 -16.48
N LYS A 65 3.19 25.72 -16.37
CA LYS A 65 1.78 25.57 -16.76
C LYS A 65 1.64 25.09 -18.21
N LEU A 66 0.79 24.09 -18.44
CA LEU A 66 0.49 23.56 -19.78
C LEU A 66 -0.18 24.66 -20.62
N ASP A 67 0.30 24.85 -21.85
CA ASP A 67 -0.30 25.73 -22.84
C ASP A 67 -1.53 25.05 -23.47
N PRO A 68 -2.76 25.56 -23.29
CA PRO A 68 -3.96 24.94 -23.86
C PRO A 68 -3.93 24.84 -25.38
N MET A 69 -3.17 25.71 -26.07
CA MET A 69 -3.06 25.71 -27.52
C MET A 69 -2.34 24.47 -28.07
N VAL A 70 -1.58 23.75 -27.23
CA VAL A 70 -0.90 22.52 -27.67
C VAL A 70 -1.77 21.28 -27.56
N ALA A 71 -2.91 21.34 -26.87
CA ALA A 71 -3.70 20.17 -26.52
C ALA A 71 -4.32 19.46 -27.71
N ASP A 72 -4.84 20.18 -28.71
CA ASP A 72 -5.42 19.54 -29.91
C ASP A 72 -4.35 18.76 -30.70
N ALA A 73 -3.15 19.32 -30.81
CA ALA A 73 -2.03 18.66 -31.47
C ALA A 73 -1.59 17.39 -30.71
N VAL A 74 -1.58 17.44 -29.37
CA VAL A 74 -1.26 16.28 -28.55
C VAL A 74 -2.38 15.23 -28.62
N ALA A 75 -3.65 15.62 -28.50
CA ALA A 75 -4.79 14.73 -28.56
C ALA A 75 -4.86 13.99 -29.90
N SER A 76 -4.67 14.69 -31.02
CA SER A 76 -4.62 14.05 -32.34
C SER A 76 -3.48 13.03 -32.43
N ALA A 77 -2.26 13.40 -32.01
CA ALA A 77 -1.11 12.51 -32.06
C ALA A 77 -1.26 11.28 -31.13
N MET A 78 -1.86 11.47 -29.96
CA MET A 78 -2.13 10.42 -28.98
C MET A 78 -3.21 9.46 -29.48
N LYS A 79 -4.30 9.98 -30.07
CA LYS A 79 -5.36 9.20 -30.70
C LYS A 79 -4.81 8.35 -31.84
N ASP A 80 -4.07 8.94 -32.78
CA ASP A 80 -3.52 8.21 -33.92
C ASP A 80 -2.55 7.11 -33.47
N TRP A 81 -1.70 7.39 -32.47
CA TRP A 81 -0.85 6.39 -31.84
C TRP A 81 -1.64 5.26 -31.17
N ALA A 82 -2.73 5.57 -30.47
CA ALA A 82 -3.56 4.57 -29.81
C ALA A 82 -4.34 3.71 -30.82
N LEU A 83 -4.88 4.31 -31.89
CA LEU A 83 -5.58 3.60 -32.97
C LEU A 83 -4.64 2.65 -33.72
N GLU A 84 -3.38 3.04 -33.96
CA GLU A 84 -2.36 2.16 -34.53
C GLU A 84 -2.08 0.93 -33.65
N LYS A 85 -2.28 1.06 -32.33
CA LYS A 85 -2.22 -0.03 -31.36
C LYS A 85 -3.55 -0.77 -31.19
N GLY A 86 -4.55 -0.49 -32.02
CA GLY A 86 -5.85 -1.15 -31.97
C GLY A 86 -6.76 -0.66 -30.83
N ALA A 87 -6.45 0.49 -30.22
CA ALA A 87 -7.35 1.08 -29.23
C ALA A 87 -8.63 1.57 -29.90
N THR A 88 -9.79 1.24 -29.31
CA THR A 88 -11.10 1.67 -29.81
C THR A 88 -11.79 2.66 -28.88
N HIS A 89 -11.32 2.71 -27.64
CA HIS A 89 -11.83 3.55 -26.57
C HIS A 89 -10.68 4.33 -25.94
N TYR A 90 -11.02 5.42 -25.26
CA TYR A 90 -10.16 6.10 -24.31
C TYR A 90 -10.84 6.18 -22.95
N ALA A 91 -10.03 6.35 -21.91
CA ALA A 91 -10.50 6.52 -20.55
C ALA A 91 -9.63 7.50 -19.78
N HIS A 92 -10.27 8.42 -19.07
CA HIS A 92 -9.60 9.21 -18.04
C HIS A 92 -9.48 8.35 -16.78
N VAL A 93 -8.25 8.00 -16.43
CA VAL A 93 -7.94 7.17 -15.27
C VAL A 93 -7.65 8.08 -14.09
N PHE A 94 -8.32 7.87 -12.97
CA PHE A 94 -8.11 8.63 -11.73
C PHE A 94 -8.29 7.71 -10.52
N TYR A 95 -7.83 8.18 -9.36
CA TYR A 95 -7.82 7.41 -8.11
C TYR A 95 -8.69 8.10 -7.06
N PRO A 96 -10.01 7.85 -7.06
CA PRO A 96 -10.93 8.43 -6.08
C PRO A 96 -10.63 7.93 -4.66
N LEU A 97 -11.31 8.52 -3.68
CA LEU A 97 -11.13 8.23 -2.25
C LEU A 97 -11.58 6.81 -1.82
N THR A 98 -11.88 5.91 -2.76
CA THR A 98 -12.04 4.47 -2.53
C THR A 98 -10.71 3.72 -2.44
N GLY A 99 -9.60 4.35 -2.84
CA GLY A 99 -8.28 3.71 -2.92
C GLY A 99 -8.07 2.80 -4.13
N LEU A 100 -9.08 2.66 -5.01
CA LEU A 100 -9.03 1.86 -6.23
C LEU A 100 -8.89 2.74 -7.48
N THR A 101 -8.49 2.13 -8.59
CA THR A 101 -8.48 2.79 -9.90
C THR A 101 -9.90 2.92 -10.45
N ALA A 102 -10.25 4.11 -10.94
CA ALA A 102 -11.52 4.37 -11.60
C ALA A 102 -11.29 4.86 -13.04
N GLU A 103 -12.16 4.40 -13.94
CA GLU A 103 -12.13 4.74 -15.35
C GLU A 103 -13.52 4.64 -15.97
N LYS A 104 -13.76 5.45 -17.00
CA LYS A 104 -14.93 5.40 -17.87
C LYS A 104 -14.43 5.29 -19.31
N HIS A 105 -14.94 4.32 -20.06
CA HIS A 105 -14.51 4.07 -21.43
C HIS A 105 -15.45 4.78 -22.41
N ASP A 106 -14.91 5.76 -23.11
CA ASP A 106 -15.59 6.50 -24.17
C ASP A 106 -15.02 6.08 -25.53
N SER A 107 -15.88 5.93 -26.54
CA SER A 107 -15.43 5.53 -27.88
C SER A 107 -14.77 6.69 -28.59
N PHE A 108 -13.75 6.41 -29.42
CA PHE A 108 -13.24 7.42 -30.36
C PHE A 108 -14.22 7.72 -31.49
N PHE A 109 -15.20 6.85 -31.75
CA PHE A 109 -16.01 6.89 -32.96
C PHE A 109 -17.32 7.65 -32.75
N ASP A 110 -17.43 8.79 -33.42
CA ASP A 110 -18.67 9.55 -33.51
C ASP A 110 -19.36 9.32 -34.86
N PRO A 111 -20.70 9.12 -34.88
CA PRO A 111 -21.44 8.95 -36.13
C PRO A 111 -21.46 10.28 -36.91
N VAL A 112 -21.15 10.20 -38.20
CA VAL A 112 -21.29 11.32 -39.12
C VAL A 112 -22.56 11.17 -39.96
N GLY A 113 -23.13 12.29 -40.42
CA GLY A 113 -24.46 12.35 -41.03
C GLY A 113 -24.64 11.57 -42.34
N ASP A 114 -23.57 10.98 -42.88
CA ASP A 114 -23.59 10.12 -44.07
C ASP A 114 -23.72 8.61 -43.74
N GLY A 115 -23.82 8.25 -42.45
CA GLY A 115 -23.93 6.87 -41.98
C GLY A 115 -22.59 6.17 -41.74
N SER A 116 -21.46 6.88 -41.89
CA SER A 116 -20.13 6.41 -41.45
C SER A 116 -19.79 6.91 -40.03
N ALA A 117 -18.63 6.52 -39.50
CA ALA A 117 -18.13 6.99 -38.21
C ALA A 117 -16.72 7.56 -38.38
N LEU A 118 -16.44 8.66 -37.66
CA LEU A 118 -15.13 9.31 -37.65
C LEU A 118 -14.49 9.11 -36.28
N ALA A 119 -13.21 8.75 -36.26
CA ALA A 119 -12.43 8.71 -35.03
C ALA A 119 -11.97 10.13 -34.64
N GLU A 120 -12.54 10.71 -33.59
CA GLU A 120 -12.23 12.04 -33.07
C GLU A 120 -11.73 11.96 -31.62
N PHE A 121 -10.77 12.84 -31.29
CA PHE A 121 -10.34 13.05 -29.91
C PHE A 121 -9.83 14.49 -29.78
N ALA A 122 -10.66 15.35 -29.21
CA ALA A 122 -10.39 16.78 -29.12
C ALA A 122 -9.45 17.12 -27.95
N GLY A 123 -8.64 18.16 -28.09
CA GLY A 123 -7.76 18.66 -27.03
C GLY A 123 -8.52 19.14 -25.80
N LYS A 124 -9.75 19.63 -25.99
CA LYS A 124 -10.65 19.98 -24.87
C LYS A 124 -10.98 18.76 -24.00
N THR A 125 -11.29 17.62 -24.63
CA THR A 125 -11.57 16.35 -23.94
C THR A 125 -10.32 15.81 -23.27
N LEU A 126 -9.15 15.91 -23.93
CA LEU A 126 -7.88 15.54 -23.31
C LEU A 126 -7.61 16.35 -22.03
N ILE A 127 -7.74 17.68 -22.08
CA ILE A 127 -7.44 18.53 -20.92
C ILE A 127 -8.43 18.28 -19.78
N GLN A 128 -9.73 18.18 -20.09
CA GLN A 128 -10.80 18.15 -19.10
C GLN A 128 -11.93 17.21 -19.49
N GLY A 129 -12.27 16.29 -18.58
CA GLY A 129 -13.45 15.43 -18.67
C GLY A 129 -14.47 15.69 -17.54
N GLU A 130 -15.65 15.08 -17.68
CA GLU A 130 -16.69 15.00 -16.64
C GLU A 130 -17.14 13.53 -16.54
N PRO A 131 -16.61 12.74 -15.58
CA PRO A 131 -16.82 11.29 -15.54
C PRO A 131 -18.19 10.83 -15.00
N ASP A 132 -19.14 11.73 -14.71
CA ASP A 132 -20.40 11.43 -13.99
C ASP A 132 -20.19 10.53 -12.76
N ALA A 133 -19.33 11.02 -11.86
CA ALA A 133 -18.73 10.26 -10.78
C ALA A 133 -19.35 10.63 -9.42
N SER A 134 -20.67 10.52 -9.32
CA SER A 134 -21.46 10.94 -8.14
C SER A 134 -21.43 9.92 -6.99
N SER A 135 -21.21 8.64 -7.29
CA SER A 135 -21.28 7.55 -6.30
C SER A 135 -19.98 7.32 -5.51
N PHE A 136 -18.91 8.06 -5.78
CA PHE A 136 -17.67 7.91 -5.00
C PHE A 136 -17.79 8.57 -3.62
N PRO A 137 -17.11 8.00 -2.59
CA PRO A 137 -17.02 8.61 -1.28
C PRO A 137 -16.49 10.04 -1.38
N ASN A 138 -17.13 10.96 -0.66
CA ASN A 138 -16.77 12.38 -0.67
C ASN A 138 -16.78 13.02 0.73
N GLY A 139 -17.16 12.29 1.79
CA GLY A 139 -17.08 12.77 3.18
C GLY A 139 -17.76 14.12 3.39
N GLY A 140 -18.93 14.33 2.80
CA GLY A 140 -19.69 15.58 2.90
C GLY A 140 -19.15 16.76 2.07
N LEU A 141 -18.17 16.55 1.18
CA LEU A 141 -17.71 17.58 0.24
C LEU A 141 -18.77 17.95 -0.81
N ARG A 142 -19.67 17.01 -1.11
CA ARG A 142 -20.80 17.21 -2.01
C ARG A 142 -22.11 16.91 -1.28
N ASN A 143 -23.14 17.68 -1.60
CA ASN A 143 -24.50 17.30 -1.20
C ASN A 143 -24.96 16.05 -1.95
N THR A 144 -25.93 15.32 -1.40
CA THR A 144 -26.47 14.08 -2.01
C THR A 144 -27.11 14.28 -3.38
N PHE A 145 -27.46 15.51 -3.75
CA PHE A 145 -27.99 15.87 -5.08
C PHE A 145 -26.94 16.46 -6.03
N GLU A 146 -25.69 16.64 -5.59
CA GLU A 146 -24.59 17.22 -6.37
C GLU A 146 -23.70 16.12 -6.96
N ALA A 147 -23.67 16.03 -8.30
CA ALA A 147 -22.93 14.99 -9.01
C ALA A 147 -21.66 15.49 -9.73
N ARG A 148 -21.56 16.80 -9.97
CA ARG A 148 -20.58 17.34 -10.92
C ARG A 148 -19.15 17.33 -10.35
N GLY A 149 -18.24 16.75 -11.13
CA GLY A 149 -16.80 16.77 -10.91
C GLY A 149 -16.04 16.79 -12.21
N TYR A 150 -14.81 17.27 -12.17
CA TYR A 150 -13.99 17.41 -13.36
C TYR A 150 -12.73 16.58 -13.23
N THR A 151 -12.38 15.88 -14.32
CA THR A 151 -11.04 15.33 -14.47
C THR A 151 -10.13 16.32 -15.16
N GLY A 152 -8.85 16.34 -14.78
CA GLY A 152 -7.83 17.15 -15.43
C GLY A 152 -6.63 16.30 -15.81
N TRP A 153 -6.14 16.42 -17.04
CA TRP A 153 -4.99 15.62 -17.49
C TRP A 153 -3.71 15.95 -16.72
N ASP A 154 -3.12 14.93 -16.09
CA ASP A 154 -1.79 14.98 -15.53
C ASP A 154 -0.76 14.63 -16.62
N VAL A 155 -0.29 15.65 -17.33
CA VAL A 155 0.76 15.50 -18.36
C VAL A 155 2.10 14.99 -17.81
N THR A 156 2.32 15.09 -16.50
CA THR A 156 3.56 14.58 -15.89
C THR A 156 3.58 13.07 -15.77
N SER A 157 2.42 12.41 -15.89
CA SER A 157 2.28 10.97 -16.03
C SER A 157 1.90 10.60 -17.47
N PRO A 158 2.64 9.70 -18.14
CA PRO A 158 2.40 9.42 -19.55
C PRO A 158 1.10 8.62 -19.74
N ALA A 159 0.35 8.95 -20.79
CA ALA A 159 -0.75 8.10 -21.24
C ALA A 159 -0.22 6.74 -21.74
N TYR A 160 -1.03 5.70 -21.58
CA TYR A 160 -0.67 4.34 -21.96
C TYR A 160 -1.83 3.64 -22.66
N VAL A 161 -1.54 2.58 -23.41
CA VAL A 161 -2.55 1.70 -23.99
C VAL A 161 -2.62 0.44 -23.13
N LEU A 162 -3.80 0.15 -22.59
CA LEU A 162 -4.06 -1.10 -21.89
C LEU A 162 -4.57 -2.12 -22.91
N GLU A 163 -3.85 -3.24 -23.01
CA GLU A 163 -4.24 -4.36 -23.87
C GLU A 163 -5.29 -5.22 -23.18
N ASN A 164 -6.36 -5.56 -23.88
CA ASN A 164 -7.30 -6.59 -23.43
C ASN A 164 -7.54 -7.61 -24.55
N PRO A 165 -7.91 -8.86 -24.22
CA PRO A 165 -8.16 -9.89 -25.23
C PRO A 165 -9.17 -9.50 -26.33
N ASN A 166 -10.08 -8.57 -26.03
CA ASN A 166 -11.18 -8.17 -26.91
C ASN A 166 -11.07 -6.73 -27.44
N GLY A 167 -10.01 -5.99 -27.11
CA GLY A 167 -9.83 -4.61 -27.56
C GLY A 167 -9.00 -3.77 -26.60
N ASN A 168 -8.30 -2.78 -27.16
CA ASN A 168 -7.39 -1.96 -26.39
C ASN A 168 -8.06 -0.62 -26.01
N THR A 169 -7.58 -0.02 -24.92
CA THR A 169 -8.08 1.27 -24.41
C THR A 169 -6.92 2.22 -24.18
N LEU A 170 -7.04 3.46 -24.65
CA LEU A 170 -6.13 4.55 -24.30
C LEU A 170 -6.45 5.05 -22.89
N CYS A 171 -5.54 4.86 -21.95
CA CYS A 171 -5.67 5.31 -20.57
C CYS A 171 -4.90 6.63 -20.38
N ILE A 172 -5.59 7.65 -19.89
CA ILE A 172 -5.06 9.01 -19.70
C ILE A 172 -5.06 9.29 -18.20
N PRO A 173 -3.89 9.35 -17.54
CA PRO A 173 -3.79 9.71 -16.13
C PRO A 173 -4.38 11.10 -15.86
N THR A 174 -5.29 11.18 -14.89
CA THR A 174 -5.99 12.42 -14.54
C THR A 174 -6.11 12.61 -13.04
N VAL A 175 -6.20 13.89 -12.65
CA VAL A 175 -6.72 14.30 -11.35
C VAL A 175 -8.24 14.36 -11.37
N PHE A 176 -8.90 14.23 -10.23
CA PHE A 176 -10.36 14.38 -10.09
C PHE A 176 -10.72 15.34 -8.95
N VAL A 177 -11.45 16.40 -9.30
CA VAL A 177 -11.84 17.49 -8.39
C VAL A 177 -13.35 17.74 -8.43
N SER A 178 -13.88 18.34 -7.36
CA SER A 178 -15.25 18.82 -7.29
C SER A 178 -15.48 19.99 -8.26
N MET A 179 -16.74 20.43 -8.42
CA MET A 179 -17.07 21.65 -9.14
C MET A 179 -16.45 22.92 -8.50
N THR A 180 -16.19 22.90 -7.19
CA THR A 180 -15.63 24.01 -6.41
C THR A 180 -14.10 23.91 -6.23
N GLY A 181 -13.47 22.83 -6.70
CA GLY A 181 -12.01 22.67 -6.76
C GLY A 181 -11.40 21.85 -5.62
N GLU A 182 -12.19 21.28 -4.71
CA GLU A 182 -11.73 20.32 -3.71
C GLU A 182 -11.30 19.00 -4.36
N ALA A 183 -10.22 18.42 -3.85
CA ALA A 183 -9.64 17.16 -4.29
C ALA A 183 -10.47 15.97 -3.81
N LEU A 184 -11.08 15.30 -4.78
CA LEU A 184 -11.88 14.08 -4.59
C LEU A 184 -11.09 12.82 -4.98
N ASP A 185 -9.78 12.96 -5.03
CA ASP A 185 -8.83 11.94 -5.42
C ASP A 185 -7.59 11.94 -4.52
N HIS A 186 -6.74 10.96 -4.76
CA HIS A 186 -5.44 10.83 -4.13
C HIS A 186 -4.31 11.51 -4.92
N LYS A 187 -4.52 11.80 -6.21
CA LYS A 187 -3.50 12.34 -7.11
C LYS A 187 -3.29 13.84 -6.94
N THR A 188 -4.37 14.64 -6.87
CA THR A 188 -4.27 16.09 -6.70
C THR A 188 -3.43 16.47 -5.47
N PRO A 189 -3.64 15.86 -4.29
CA PRO A 189 -2.86 16.19 -3.10
C PRO A 189 -1.41 15.74 -3.18
N LEU A 190 -1.12 14.63 -3.89
CA LEU A 190 0.25 14.19 -4.12
C LEU A 190 1.03 15.24 -4.93
N LEU A 191 0.42 15.76 -5.99
CA LEU A 191 1.01 16.81 -6.81
C LEU A 191 1.22 18.11 -6.00
N ARG A 192 0.23 18.53 -5.21
CA ARG A 192 0.32 19.73 -4.34
C ARG A 192 1.44 19.58 -3.29
N SER A 193 1.47 18.46 -2.58
CA SER A 193 2.47 18.22 -1.52
C SER A 193 3.89 18.11 -2.06
N GLN A 194 4.09 17.48 -3.22
CA GLN A 194 5.40 17.41 -3.88
C GLN A 194 5.90 18.81 -4.28
N GLN A 195 5.02 19.66 -4.81
CA GLN A 195 5.37 21.05 -5.17
C GLN A 195 5.75 21.88 -3.94
N ALA A 196 5.00 21.76 -2.85
CA ALA A 196 5.30 22.45 -1.60
C ALA A 196 6.68 22.03 -1.06
N MET A 197 6.92 20.72 -0.92
CA MET A 197 8.19 20.17 -0.46
C MET A 197 9.36 20.62 -1.35
N GLY A 198 9.20 20.55 -2.67
CA GLY A 198 10.23 20.94 -3.64
C GLY A 198 10.64 22.41 -3.49
N GLY A 199 9.66 23.32 -3.36
CA GLY A 199 9.93 24.74 -3.20
C GLY A 199 10.72 25.09 -1.93
N HIS A 200 10.45 24.40 -0.82
CA HIS A 200 11.22 24.60 0.43
C HIS A 200 12.59 23.90 0.39
N ALA A 201 12.71 22.76 -0.27
CA ALA A 201 14.02 22.13 -0.51
C ALA A 201 14.93 23.04 -1.35
N GLU A 202 14.39 23.70 -2.38
CA GLU A 202 15.12 24.67 -3.20
C GLU A 202 15.60 25.89 -2.40
N ARG A 203 14.86 26.34 -1.38
CA ARG A 203 15.31 27.42 -0.49
C ARG A 203 16.57 27.02 0.29
N ILE A 204 16.57 25.81 0.86
CA ILE A 204 17.75 25.25 1.53
C ILE A 204 18.92 25.17 0.56
N LEU A 205 18.72 24.60 -0.63
CA LEU A 205 19.79 24.44 -1.62
C LEU A 205 20.41 25.77 -2.06
N LYS A 206 19.60 26.84 -2.17
CA LYS A 206 20.13 28.20 -2.46
C LYS A 206 21.07 28.70 -1.36
N LEU A 207 20.79 28.39 -0.09
CA LEU A 207 21.68 28.75 1.02
C LEU A 207 23.01 27.99 0.95
N PHE A 208 23.00 26.76 0.46
CA PHE A 208 24.20 25.96 0.17
C PHE A 208 24.92 26.38 -1.13
N GLY A 209 24.49 27.46 -1.79
CA GLY A 209 25.16 28.03 -2.96
C GLY A 209 24.79 27.42 -4.31
N HIS A 210 23.74 26.58 -4.38
CA HIS A 210 23.27 26.04 -5.66
C HIS A 210 22.53 27.12 -6.47
N GLU A 211 22.91 27.27 -7.74
CA GLU A 211 22.27 28.17 -8.71
C GLU A 211 21.56 27.37 -9.82
N ASN A 212 20.51 27.92 -10.43
CA ASN A 212 19.77 27.29 -11.54
C ASN A 212 19.19 25.88 -11.24
N ILE A 213 18.83 25.63 -9.98
CA ILE A 213 18.32 24.35 -9.48
C ILE A 213 17.10 23.88 -10.29
N GLU A 214 17.15 22.66 -10.84
CA GLU A 214 15.95 21.98 -11.35
C GLU A 214 15.00 21.60 -10.22
N ASN A 215 13.69 21.55 -10.51
CA ASN A 215 12.65 21.24 -9.53
C ASN A 215 12.99 19.99 -8.71
N ILE A 216 13.02 20.16 -7.38
CA ILE A 216 13.18 19.04 -6.46
C ILE A 216 11.85 18.29 -6.35
N VAL A 217 11.90 16.97 -6.50
CA VAL A 217 10.75 16.09 -6.39
C VAL A 217 11.04 14.99 -5.37
N SER A 218 9.98 14.40 -4.81
CA SER A 218 10.11 13.16 -4.06
C SER A 218 10.13 11.96 -5.00
N PHE A 219 10.80 10.90 -4.57
CA PHE A 219 10.88 9.61 -5.21
C PHE A 219 10.28 8.56 -4.28
N CYS A 220 9.63 7.56 -4.88
CA CYS A 220 9.00 6.45 -4.19
C CYS A 220 9.41 5.14 -4.86
N GLY A 221 9.91 4.19 -4.06
CA GLY A 221 10.10 2.79 -4.43
C GLY A 221 9.17 1.91 -3.61
N PRO A 222 7.99 1.55 -4.13
CA PRO A 222 7.06 0.70 -3.41
C PRO A 222 7.45 -0.78 -3.52
N GLU A 223 7.63 -1.46 -2.41
CA GLU A 223 7.79 -2.93 -2.35
C GLU A 223 6.40 -3.53 -2.13
N GLN A 224 5.91 -4.35 -3.06
CA GLN A 224 4.54 -4.87 -3.00
C GLN A 224 4.57 -6.35 -2.63
N GLU A 225 4.11 -6.65 -1.41
CA GLU A 225 3.84 -8.02 -0.99
C GLU A 225 2.41 -8.44 -1.34
N TYR A 226 2.20 -9.74 -1.56
CA TYR A 226 0.91 -10.34 -1.90
C TYR A 226 0.91 -11.85 -1.64
N PHE A 227 -0.30 -12.43 -1.56
CA PHE A 227 -0.50 -13.88 -1.57
C PHE A 227 -1.07 -14.36 -2.90
N LEU A 228 -0.73 -15.59 -3.29
CA LEU A 228 -1.41 -16.32 -4.37
C LEU A 228 -2.13 -17.54 -3.80
N VAL A 229 -3.39 -17.72 -4.21
CA VAL A 229 -4.20 -18.89 -3.86
C VAL A 229 -4.78 -19.48 -5.15
N ASP A 230 -4.91 -20.80 -5.23
CA ASP A 230 -5.61 -21.41 -6.36
C ASP A 230 -7.07 -20.91 -6.42
N ARG A 231 -7.53 -20.59 -7.62
CA ARG A 231 -8.84 -19.98 -7.83
C ARG A 231 -9.99 -20.88 -7.39
N HIS A 232 -9.86 -22.20 -7.43
CA HIS A 232 -10.92 -23.10 -6.99
C HIS A 232 -11.11 -23.04 -5.47
N PHE A 233 -10.02 -22.94 -4.70
CA PHE A 233 -10.10 -22.71 -3.27
C PHE A 233 -10.65 -21.32 -2.94
N PHE A 234 -10.21 -20.30 -3.66
CA PHE A 234 -10.72 -18.94 -3.50
C PHE A 234 -12.25 -18.87 -3.70
N LEU A 235 -12.77 -19.49 -4.77
CA LEU A 235 -14.21 -19.53 -5.04
C LEU A 235 -15.00 -20.39 -4.03
N ALA A 236 -14.35 -21.35 -3.38
CA ALA A 236 -14.94 -22.15 -2.32
C ALA A 236 -14.89 -21.47 -0.93
N ARG A 237 -14.36 -20.24 -0.84
CA ARG A 237 -14.23 -19.44 0.38
C ARG A 237 -14.95 -18.09 0.24
N PRO A 238 -16.25 -18.01 0.59
CA PRO A 238 -17.02 -16.77 0.47
C PRO A 238 -16.44 -15.58 1.24
N ASP A 239 -15.73 -15.86 2.34
CA ASP A 239 -14.99 -14.86 3.11
C ASP A 239 -13.79 -14.30 2.34
N LEU A 240 -12.96 -15.15 1.71
CA LEU A 240 -11.89 -14.65 0.82
C LEU A 240 -12.45 -13.83 -0.33
N LEU A 241 -13.59 -14.25 -0.90
CA LEU A 241 -14.20 -13.57 -2.04
C LEU A 241 -14.70 -12.16 -1.70
N ASN A 242 -15.37 -12.00 -0.56
CA ASN A 242 -16.07 -10.76 -0.21
C ASN A 242 -15.28 -9.87 0.77
N ALA A 243 -14.44 -10.45 1.64
CA ALA A 243 -13.62 -9.72 2.60
C ALA A 243 -12.13 -9.65 2.20
N GLY A 244 -11.69 -10.46 1.24
CA GLY A 244 -10.26 -10.52 0.86
C GLY A 244 -9.37 -11.24 1.89
N ARG A 245 -9.96 -11.73 2.98
CA ARG A 245 -9.31 -12.47 4.06
C ARG A 245 -10.18 -13.63 4.54
N THR A 246 -9.55 -14.53 5.25
CA THR A 246 -10.24 -15.61 5.94
C THR A 246 -10.80 -15.12 7.28
N LEU A 247 -12.07 -15.42 7.55
CA LEU A 247 -12.77 -15.14 8.81
C LEU A 247 -12.81 -16.37 9.73
N PHE A 248 -12.51 -17.53 9.16
CA PHE A 248 -12.38 -18.82 9.83
C PHE A 248 -11.14 -19.55 9.31
N GLY A 249 -10.54 -20.40 10.12
CA GLY A 249 -9.47 -21.28 9.70
C GLY A 249 -8.50 -21.57 10.82
N SER A 250 -8.34 -22.86 11.12
CA SER A 250 -7.34 -23.35 12.05
C SER A 250 -5.92 -23.25 11.50
N LYS A 251 -4.94 -23.04 12.39
CA LYS A 251 -3.52 -23.00 12.01
C LYS A 251 -3.09 -24.39 11.48
N PRO A 252 -2.45 -24.48 10.30
CA PRO A 252 -1.99 -25.75 9.77
C PRO A 252 -0.82 -26.32 10.62
N PRO A 253 -0.56 -27.64 10.55
CA PRO A 253 0.58 -28.25 11.25
C PRO A 253 1.94 -27.67 10.87
N LYS A 254 2.08 -27.20 9.61
CA LYS A 254 3.19 -26.40 9.12
C LYS A 254 2.63 -25.05 8.67
N GLY A 255 2.87 -23.99 9.43
CA GLY A 255 2.60 -22.61 9.06
C GLY A 255 3.84 -22.02 8.40
N GLN A 256 4.73 -21.47 9.20
CA GLN A 256 5.97 -20.80 8.77
C GLN A 256 7.16 -21.13 9.68
N GLU A 257 7.07 -22.18 10.51
CA GLU A 257 8.00 -22.46 11.61
C GLU A 257 9.46 -22.70 11.17
N PHE A 258 9.70 -22.94 9.88
CA PHE A 258 11.02 -23.26 9.33
C PHE A 258 11.62 -22.14 8.47
N ASP A 259 10.88 -21.04 8.23
CA ASP A 259 11.26 -19.94 7.34
C ASP A 259 11.75 -20.42 5.96
N ASP A 260 11.30 -21.61 5.52
CA ASP A 260 11.85 -22.33 4.36
C ASP A 260 11.26 -21.85 3.03
N HIS A 261 10.19 -21.05 3.09
CA HIS A 261 9.64 -20.36 1.94
C HIS A 261 10.48 -19.14 1.56
N TYR A 262 11.05 -18.42 2.54
CA TYR A 262 11.79 -17.17 2.31
C TYR A 262 13.05 -17.40 1.47
N PHE A 263 13.12 -16.74 0.31
CA PHE A 263 14.14 -17.00 -0.72
C PHE A 263 14.27 -18.47 -1.17
N GLY A 264 13.26 -19.30 -0.91
CA GLY A 264 13.17 -20.66 -1.40
C GLY A 264 12.97 -20.72 -2.92
N ALA A 265 12.94 -21.94 -3.46
CA ALA A 265 12.64 -22.15 -4.87
C ALA A 265 11.19 -21.73 -5.16
N ILE A 266 11.00 -20.88 -6.18
CA ILE A 266 9.67 -20.44 -6.63
C ILE A 266 9.00 -21.60 -7.38
N PRO A 267 7.77 -22.02 -7.02
CA PRO A 267 7.04 -23.05 -7.77
C PRO A 267 6.88 -22.68 -9.26
N GLU A 268 6.96 -23.65 -10.17
CA GLU A 268 6.97 -23.41 -11.62
C GLU A 268 5.73 -22.64 -12.09
N ARG A 269 4.54 -22.98 -11.57
CA ARG A 269 3.28 -22.28 -11.86
C ARG A 269 3.33 -20.80 -11.45
N VAL A 270 3.87 -20.52 -10.27
CA VAL A 270 4.04 -19.14 -9.76
C VAL A 270 5.06 -18.38 -10.59
N LEU A 271 6.17 -19.02 -10.93
CA LEU A 271 7.20 -18.41 -11.76
C LEU A 271 6.66 -18.04 -13.15
N GLY A 272 5.83 -18.91 -13.75
CA GLY A 272 5.12 -18.61 -15.00
C GLY A 272 4.21 -17.39 -14.89
N PHE A 273 3.45 -17.27 -13.80
CA PHE A 273 2.67 -16.07 -13.49
C PHE A 273 3.54 -14.82 -13.36
N MET A 274 4.64 -14.89 -12.60
CA MET A 274 5.53 -13.76 -12.37
C MET A 274 6.17 -13.28 -13.68
N MET A 275 6.62 -14.20 -14.54
CA MET A 275 7.20 -13.89 -15.85
C MET A 275 6.19 -13.21 -16.79
N ASP A 276 4.97 -13.74 -16.88
CA ASP A 276 3.90 -13.13 -17.67
C ASP A 276 3.56 -11.72 -17.15
N THR A 277 3.49 -11.57 -15.83
CA THR A 277 3.14 -10.30 -15.19
C THR A 277 4.21 -9.25 -15.42
N GLU A 278 5.49 -9.58 -15.18
CA GLU A 278 6.63 -8.70 -15.46
C GLU A 278 6.67 -8.27 -16.92
N ARG A 279 6.36 -9.17 -17.85
CA ARG A 279 6.31 -8.84 -19.28
C ARG A 279 5.28 -7.75 -19.55
N GLU A 280 4.07 -7.87 -18.99
CA GLU A 280 3.02 -6.84 -19.14
C GLU A 280 3.39 -5.53 -18.41
N LEU A 281 4.02 -5.60 -17.24
CA LEU A 281 4.56 -4.42 -16.56
C LEU A 281 5.59 -3.69 -17.42
N PHE A 282 6.51 -4.41 -18.08
CA PHE A 282 7.51 -3.82 -18.95
C PHE A 282 6.88 -3.10 -20.13
N LYS A 283 5.84 -3.67 -20.77
CA LYS A 283 5.10 -2.97 -21.83
C LYS A 283 4.53 -1.64 -21.39
N LEU A 284 4.03 -1.60 -20.16
CA LEU A 284 3.45 -0.42 -19.50
C LEU A 284 4.53 0.53 -18.95
N GLY A 285 5.81 0.23 -19.15
CA GLY A 285 6.93 1.06 -18.71
C GLY A 285 7.25 0.95 -17.22
N ILE A 286 6.65 -0.01 -16.51
CA ILE A 286 6.88 -0.23 -15.07
C ILE A 286 8.18 -1.03 -14.90
N PRO A 287 9.20 -0.48 -14.22
CA PRO A 287 10.52 -1.10 -14.13
C PRO A 287 10.59 -2.15 -13.01
N ALA A 288 9.86 -3.26 -13.16
CA ALA A 288 9.96 -4.42 -12.26
C ALA A 288 11.41 -4.89 -12.12
N LYS A 289 11.91 -5.03 -10.88
CA LYS A 289 13.33 -5.28 -10.62
C LYS A 289 13.60 -6.57 -9.86
N THR A 290 12.88 -6.77 -8.76
CA THR A 290 13.12 -7.89 -7.84
C THR A 290 11.81 -8.65 -7.63
N ARG A 291 11.91 -9.98 -7.64
CA ARG A 291 10.84 -10.90 -7.23
C ARG A 291 11.41 -12.00 -6.34
N HIS A 292 10.68 -12.41 -5.31
CA HIS A 292 11.03 -13.57 -4.48
C HIS A 292 9.82 -14.08 -3.69
N ASN A 293 10.00 -15.25 -3.09
CA ASN A 293 9.14 -15.74 -2.02
C ASN A 293 9.35 -14.92 -0.75
N GLU A 294 8.26 -14.65 -0.05
CA GLU A 294 8.27 -14.03 1.27
C GLU A 294 8.28 -15.08 2.39
N VAL A 295 8.10 -14.67 3.65
CA VAL A 295 8.20 -15.57 4.81
C VAL A 295 7.03 -16.57 4.90
N ALA A 296 5.79 -16.13 4.70
CA ALA A 296 4.63 -17.02 4.80
C ALA A 296 4.44 -17.86 3.52
N PRO A 297 3.99 -19.13 3.61
CA PRO A 297 3.70 -19.93 2.42
C PRO A 297 2.69 -19.23 1.50
N GLY A 298 2.95 -19.26 0.20
CA GLY A 298 2.10 -18.59 -0.79
C GLY A 298 2.20 -17.06 -0.77
N GLN A 299 3.07 -16.47 0.06
CA GLN A 299 3.41 -15.04 0.06
C GLN A 299 4.60 -14.78 -0.87
N PHE A 300 4.57 -13.67 -1.58
CA PHE A 300 5.61 -13.24 -2.51
C PHE A 300 5.75 -11.72 -2.49
N GLU A 301 6.87 -11.23 -3.02
CA GLU A 301 7.14 -9.80 -3.20
C GLU A 301 7.49 -9.47 -4.66
N ILE A 302 7.07 -8.29 -5.11
CA ILE A 302 7.61 -7.61 -6.29
C ILE A 302 8.04 -6.19 -5.90
N ALA A 303 9.26 -5.82 -6.26
CA ALA A 303 9.78 -4.47 -6.08
C ALA A 303 10.17 -3.86 -7.44
N PRO A 304 9.44 -2.85 -7.93
CA PRO A 304 9.91 -2.01 -9.04
C PRO A 304 11.07 -1.11 -8.61
N MET A 305 11.84 -0.61 -9.58
CA MET A 305 12.75 0.50 -9.34
C MET A 305 11.97 1.72 -8.85
N PHE A 306 12.60 2.51 -7.96
CA PHE A 306 12.03 3.78 -7.53
C PHE A 306 11.85 4.74 -8.72
N GLU A 307 10.79 5.54 -8.66
CA GLU A 307 10.48 6.55 -9.66
C GLU A 307 10.06 7.86 -8.97
N ARG A 308 9.85 8.93 -9.74
CA ARG A 308 9.25 10.16 -9.19
C ARG A 308 7.93 9.79 -8.50
N GLY A 309 7.67 10.31 -7.31
CA GLY A 309 6.58 9.87 -6.45
C GLY A 309 5.22 9.83 -7.16
N ASN A 310 4.98 10.81 -8.03
CA ASN A 310 3.79 10.87 -8.88
C ASN A 310 3.64 9.69 -9.86
N ILE A 311 4.73 9.27 -10.50
CA ILE A 311 4.74 8.15 -11.45
C ILE A 311 4.66 6.82 -10.69
N ALA A 312 5.46 6.69 -9.64
CA ALA A 312 5.45 5.50 -8.78
C ALA A 312 4.06 5.21 -8.22
N ALA A 313 3.30 6.24 -7.86
CA ALA A 313 1.92 6.08 -7.39
C ALA A 313 0.96 5.55 -8.47
N ASP A 314 1.10 5.98 -9.72
CA ASP A 314 0.29 5.45 -10.84
C ASP A 314 0.69 4.02 -11.18
N HIS A 315 2.00 3.79 -11.31
CA HIS A 315 2.56 2.49 -11.61
C HIS A 315 2.22 1.46 -10.52
N GLN A 316 2.16 1.87 -9.25
CA GLN A 316 1.74 0.99 -8.15
C GLN A 316 0.30 0.50 -8.32
N GLN A 317 -0.63 1.37 -8.70
CA GLN A 317 -2.04 1.02 -8.94
C GLN A 317 -2.20 0.14 -10.18
N LEU A 318 -1.49 0.49 -11.26
CA LEU A 318 -1.48 -0.28 -12.49
C LEU A 318 -0.85 -1.66 -12.30
N LEU A 319 0.19 -1.76 -11.47
CA LEU A 319 0.80 -3.02 -11.05
C LEU A 319 -0.23 -3.91 -10.37
N MET A 320 -0.93 -3.44 -9.34
CA MET A 320 -1.95 -4.25 -8.65
C MET A 320 -3.04 -4.76 -9.61
N THR A 321 -3.48 -3.93 -10.54
CA THR A 321 -4.51 -4.30 -11.53
C THR A 321 -4.00 -5.35 -12.52
N THR A 322 -2.75 -5.22 -12.96
CA THR A 322 -2.07 -6.19 -13.82
C THR A 322 -1.93 -7.53 -13.10
N PHE A 323 -1.48 -7.53 -11.85
CA PHE A 323 -1.35 -8.74 -11.02
C PHE A 323 -2.66 -9.51 -10.89
N LYS A 324 -3.77 -8.83 -10.55
CA LYS A 324 -5.10 -9.47 -10.46
C LYS A 324 -5.53 -10.10 -11.78
N THR A 325 -5.24 -9.44 -12.90
CA THR A 325 -5.63 -9.90 -14.24
C THR A 325 -4.81 -11.12 -14.65
N ILE A 326 -3.49 -11.08 -14.47
CA ILE A 326 -2.59 -12.17 -14.86
C ILE A 326 -2.71 -13.37 -13.91
N ALA A 327 -2.94 -13.17 -12.61
CA ALA A 327 -3.19 -14.27 -11.68
C ALA A 327 -4.36 -15.13 -12.14
N LYS A 328 -5.47 -14.48 -12.56
CA LYS A 328 -6.66 -15.16 -13.09
C LYS A 328 -6.37 -15.95 -14.36
N LYS A 329 -5.50 -15.44 -15.25
CA LYS A 329 -5.03 -16.16 -16.45
C LYS A 329 -4.28 -17.44 -16.08
N HIS A 330 -3.56 -17.44 -14.96
CA HIS A 330 -2.83 -18.60 -14.44
C HIS A 330 -3.66 -19.45 -13.45
N GLY A 331 -4.98 -19.26 -13.40
CA GLY A 331 -5.88 -20.03 -12.53
C GLY A 331 -5.69 -19.76 -11.03
N MET A 332 -5.04 -18.65 -10.68
CA MET A 332 -4.82 -18.20 -9.30
C MET A 332 -5.61 -16.92 -9.03
N GLU A 333 -5.78 -16.58 -7.75
CA GLU A 333 -6.23 -15.28 -7.32
C GLU A 333 -5.12 -14.59 -6.52
N CYS A 334 -4.90 -13.30 -6.79
CA CYS A 334 -3.90 -12.49 -6.09
C CYS A 334 -4.56 -11.71 -4.96
N LEU A 335 -4.16 -11.99 -3.73
CA LEU A 335 -4.67 -11.35 -2.53
C LEU A 335 -3.71 -10.26 -2.06
N PHE A 336 -4.20 -9.03 -1.98
CA PHE A 336 -3.45 -7.88 -1.46
C PHE A 336 -3.88 -7.46 -0.06
N HIS A 337 -4.84 -8.15 0.55
CA HIS A 337 -5.24 -7.86 1.93
C HIS A 337 -4.03 -8.02 2.86
N GLU A 338 -3.89 -7.13 3.85
CA GLU A 338 -2.70 -7.04 4.72
C GLU A 338 -2.52 -8.27 5.62
N LYS A 339 -3.61 -8.98 5.90
CA LYS A 339 -3.62 -10.23 6.69
C LYS A 339 -4.62 -11.25 6.13
N PRO A 340 -4.34 -11.92 4.99
CA PRO A 340 -5.32 -12.84 4.37
C PRO A 340 -5.56 -14.09 5.22
N PHE A 341 -4.51 -14.58 5.89
CA PHE A 341 -4.51 -15.76 6.75
C PHE A 341 -4.03 -15.39 8.16
N GLU A 342 -4.69 -15.92 9.19
CA GLU A 342 -4.28 -15.70 10.57
C GLU A 342 -3.13 -16.65 10.96
N GLY A 343 -2.26 -16.22 11.89
CA GLY A 343 -1.17 -17.05 12.40
C GLY A 343 0.07 -17.17 11.51
N VAL A 344 0.11 -16.48 10.36
CA VAL A 344 1.28 -16.35 9.46
C VAL A 344 1.60 -14.88 9.19
N ASN A 345 2.75 -14.55 8.58
CA ASN A 345 3.12 -13.17 8.23
C ASN A 345 2.04 -12.48 7.38
N GLY A 346 1.90 -11.17 7.59
CA GLY A 346 1.00 -10.33 6.79
C GLY A 346 1.73 -9.69 5.61
N SER A 347 0.99 -9.08 4.70
CA SER A 347 1.53 -8.40 3.52
C SER A 347 1.69 -6.89 3.73
N GLY A 348 2.91 -6.38 3.56
CA GLY A 348 3.25 -4.97 3.61
C GLY A 348 3.29 -4.27 2.24
N LYS A 349 3.36 -2.93 2.29
CA LYS A 349 3.84 -2.13 1.16
C LYS A 349 4.89 -1.13 1.61
N HIS A 350 6.16 -1.54 1.69
CA HIS A 350 7.19 -0.59 2.11
C HIS A 350 7.30 0.55 1.11
N VAL A 351 7.38 1.78 1.62
CA VAL A 351 7.56 2.98 0.82
C VAL A 351 8.96 3.50 1.03
N ASN A 352 9.83 3.25 0.05
CA ASN A 352 11.17 3.81 0.01
C ASN A 352 11.11 5.28 -0.46
N PHE A 353 11.21 6.22 0.47
CA PHE A 353 11.17 7.65 0.23
C PHE A 353 12.57 8.27 0.09
N SER A 354 12.73 9.09 -0.94
CA SER A 354 13.84 10.05 -1.05
C SER A 354 13.39 11.31 -1.76
N LEU A 355 14.24 12.34 -1.80
CA LEU A 355 13.98 13.59 -2.51
C LEU A 355 15.23 14.07 -3.24
N GLY A 356 15.05 14.68 -4.40
CA GLY A 356 16.15 15.10 -5.25
C GLY A 356 15.71 15.51 -6.65
N ASN A 357 16.66 15.58 -7.58
CA ASN A 357 16.41 15.83 -8.99
C ASN A 357 17.45 15.08 -9.87
N SER A 358 17.40 15.30 -11.18
CA SER A 358 18.27 14.61 -12.13
C SER A 358 19.73 15.08 -12.09
N GLU A 359 19.97 16.30 -11.61
CA GLU A 359 21.28 16.95 -11.55
C GLU A 359 22.05 16.60 -10.27
N LEU A 360 21.39 16.72 -9.12
CA LEU A 360 21.97 16.54 -7.79
C LEU A 360 21.84 15.10 -7.26
N GLY A 361 20.99 14.29 -7.87
CA GLY A 361 20.62 12.98 -7.32
C GLY A 361 19.81 13.12 -6.03
N SER A 362 19.90 12.11 -5.15
CA SER A 362 19.21 12.12 -3.85
C SER A 362 19.93 13.02 -2.85
N LEU A 363 19.17 13.86 -2.17
CA LEU A 363 19.64 14.74 -1.08
C LEU A 363 19.84 14.00 0.24
N LEU A 364 19.54 12.71 0.28
CA LEU A 364 19.69 11.82 1.44
C LEU A 364 20.87 10.86 1.30
N VAL A 365 21.85 11.19 0.44
CA VAL A 365 23.09 10.42 0.32
C VAL A 365 24.13 10.99 1.29
N PRO A 366 24.60 10.20 2.28
CA PRO A 366 25.51 10.68 3.30
C PRO A 366 26.95 10.91 2.77
N GLY A 367 27.37 10.13 1.77
CA GLY A 367 28.75 10.11 1.29
C GLY A 367 29.68 9.30 2.19
N ASP A 368 30.98 9.34 1.91
CA ASP A 368 31.99 8.55 2.65
C ASP A 368 32.26 9.10 4.06
N ASN A 369 32.14 10.43 4.24
CA ASN A 369 32.28 11.14 5.52
C ASN A 369 30.99 11.90 5.85
N PRO A 370 29.97 11.23 6.45
CA PRO A 370 28.66 11.84 6.68
C PRO A 370 28.71 13.08 7.60
N HIS A 371 29.68 13.12 8.53
CA HIS A 371 29.86 14.24 9.47
C HIS A 371 30.31 15.54 8.78
N ASP A 372 30.97 15.45 7.62
CA ASP A 372 31.40 16.61 6.82
C ASP A 372 30.32 17.09 5.84
N ASN A 373 29.28 16.29 5.61
CA ASN A 373 28.24 16.57 4.63
C ASN A 373 27.07 17.36 5.26
N ALA A 374 27.31 18.64 5.50
CA ALA A 374 26.34 19.54 6.13
C ALA A 374 24.97 19.57 5.41
N GLN A 375 24.97 19.53 4.07
CA GLN A 375 23.73 19.51 3.29
C GLN A 375 22.90 18.25 3.61
N PHE A 376 23.53 17.06 3.56
CA PHE A 376 22.86 15.82 3.94
C PHE A 376 22.34 15.87 5.38
N LEU A 377 23.15 16.36 6.33
CA LEU A 377 22.76 16.44 7.74
C LEU A 377 21.53 17.35 7.93
N VAL A 378 21.44 18.47 7.20
CA VAL A 378 20.25 19.34 7.21
C VAL A 378 19.02 18.61 6.68
N PHE A 379 19.11 17.90 5.56
CA PHE A 379 17.96 17.13 5.03
C PHE A 379 17.59 15.95 5.94
N CYS A 380 18.56 15.28 6.56
CA CYS A 380 18.31 14.20 7.51
C CYS A 380 17.67 14.73 8.81
N ALA A 381 18.13 15.87 9.32
CA ALA A 381 17.53 16.54 10.48
C ALA A 381 16.09 17.00 10.18
N ALA A 382 15.80 17.44 8.96
CA ALA A 382 14.43 17.75 8.53
C ALA A 382 13.51 16.52 8.66
N VAL A 383 13.99 15.32 8.28
CA VAL A 383 13.24 14.07 8.47
C VAL A 383 13.00 13.79 9.95
N ILE A 384 14.03 13.92 10.80
CA ILE A 384 13.91 13.71 12.26
C ILE A 384 12.82 14.61 12.85
N ARG A 385 12.90 15.91 12.55
CA ARG A 385 11.91 16.89 13.00
C ARG A 385 10.50 16.57 12.47
N ALA A 386 10.38 16.26 11.18
CA ALA A 386 9.10 15.98 10.54
C ALA A 386 8.39 14.78 11.18
N VAL A 387 9.11 13.66 11.36
CA VAL A 387 8.55 12.45 11.95
C VAL A 387 8.26 12.62 13.44
N HIS A 388 9.11 13.33 14.19
CA HIS A 388 8.84 13.58 15.62
C HIS A 388 7.55 14.39 15.81
N LYS A 389 7.40 15.51 15.08
CA LYS A 389 6.27 16.42 15.26
C LYS A 389 4.95 15.86 14.73
N TYR A 390 5.00 15.03 13.69
CA TYR A 390 3.83 14.56 12.96
C TYR A 390 3.75 13.03 12.85
N GLY A 391 4.30 12.30 13.82
CA GLY A 391 4.24 10.84 13.88
C GLY A 391 2.81 10.31 13.90
N GLY A 392 1.89 11.00 14.59
CA GLY A 392 0.46 10.67 14.58
C GLY A 392 -0.15 10.73 13.18
N LEU A 393 0.16 11.77 12.39
CA LEU A 393 -0.27 11.88 10.99
C LEU A 393 0.32 10.79 10.09
N LEU A 394 1.56 10.35 10.32
CA LEU A 394 2.12 9.20 9.60
C LEU A 394 1.37 7.91 9.92
N ARG A 395 1.03 7.68 11.19
CA ARG A 395 0.21 6.53 11.59
C ARG A 395 -1.22 6.61 11.02
N ALA A 396 -1.81 7.80 10.97
CA ALA A 396 -3.11 8.06 10.34
C ALA A 396 -3.07 7.83 8.81
N SER A 397 -1.95 8.14 8.16
CA SER A 397 -1.78 7.96 6.71
C SER A 397 -1.80 6.49 6.26
N VAL A 398 -1.71 5.54 7.20
CA VAL A 398 -1.73 4.09 6.96
C VAL A 398 -2.84 3.38 7.73
N ALA A 399 -3.81 4.15 8.25
CA ALA A 399 -4.91 3.63 9.04
C ALA A 399 -5.99 3.00 8.14
N SER A 400 -6.28 1.73 8.39
CA SER A 400 -7.39 0.98 7.79
C SER A 400 -7.73 -0.20 8.69
N ALA A 401 -9.00 -0.64 8.65
CA ALA A 401 -9.42 -1.85 9.37
C ALA A 401 -8.54 -3.06 9.02
N THR A 402 -8.15 -3.18 7.76
CA THR A 402 -7.34 -4.30 7.27
C THR A 402 -5.90 -4.28 7.78
N ASN A 403 -5.26 -3.10 7.84
CA ASN A 403 -3.87 -2.94 8.28
C ASN A 403 -3.73 -3.05 9.82
N ASP A 404 -4.79 -2.80 10.59
CA ASP A 404 -4.80 -3.04 12.04
C ASP A 404 -4.58 -4.52 12.38
N HIS A 405 -4.92 -5.46 11.49
CA HIS A 405 -4.61 -6.88 11.66
C HIS A 405 -3.15 -7.26 11.39
N ARG A 406 -2.37 -6.33 10.81
CA ARG A 406 -0.97 -6.55 10.43
C ARG A 406 0.00 -5.89 11.40
N LEU A 407 -0.21 -4.63 11.74
CA LEU A 407 0.75 -3.83 12.52
C LEU A 407 1.03 -4.42 13.91
N GLY A 408 2.30 -4.35 14.34
CA GLY A 408 2.75 -4.78 15.67
C GLY A 408 3.01 -6.27 15.87
N ALA A 409 3.00 -7.08 14.80
CA ALA A 409 3.30 -8.50 14.85
C ALA A 409 4.05 -8.97 13.59
N ASN A 410 4.75 -10.12 13.69
CA ASN A 410 5.31 -10.86 12.54
C ASN A 410 6.01 -9.97 11.48
N GLU A 411 7.06 -9.25 11.88
CA GLU A 411 7.86 -8.35 11.02
C GLU A 411 7.16 -7.05 10.55
N ALA A 412 5.89 -6.84 10.85
CA ALA A 412 5.24 -5.54 10.65
C ALA A 412 5.58 -4.58 11.80
N PRO A 413 5.86 -3.30 11.56
CA PRO A 413 6.26 -2.37 12.61
C PRO A 413 5.12 -2.12 13.62
N PRO A 414 5.44 -1.74 14.88
CA PRO A 414 4.43 -1.31 15.84
C PRO A 414 3.79 0.01 15.42
N ALA A 415 2.67 0.35 16.07
CA ALA A 415 1.95 1.61 15.81
C ALA A 415 2.69 2.88 16.30
N ILE A 416 3.77 2.71 17.08
CA ILE A 416 4.62 3.80 17.57
C ILE A 416 5.57 4.21 16.45
N ILE A 417 5.38 5.41 15.88
CA ILE A 417 6.24 5.91 14.81
C ILE A 417 7.58 6.40 15.37
N SER A 418 8.67 5.74 14.97
CA SER A 418 10.05 6.08 15.36
C SER A 418 11.01 5.94 14.17
N ILE A 419 12.16 6.61 14.28
CA ILE A 419 13.21 6.59 13.26
C ILE A 419 14.35 5.66 13.66
N PHE A 420 14.75 4.79 12.74
CA PHE A 420 16.03 4.10 12.79
C PHE A 420 17.06 4.83 11.91
N LEU A 421 18.16 5.31 12.50
CA LEU A 421 19.27 5.95 11.75
C LEU A 421 20.45 4.99 11.51
N GLY A 422 20.53 3.92 12.30
CA GLY A 422 21.72 3.08 12.39
C GLY A 422 22.85 3.73 13.20
N ASP A 423 23.83 2.91 13.56
CA ASP A 423 24.86 3.28 14.54
C ASP A 423 25.80 4.39 14.10
N GLN A 424 26.02 4.55 12.79
CA GLN A 424 26.90 5.59 12.25
C GLN A 424 26.25 6.97 12.35
N LEU A 425 25.03 7.10 11.84
CA LEU A 425 24.33 8.38 11.81
C LEU A 425 23.81 8.77 13.18
N ALA A 426 23.34 7.81 13.99
CA ALA A 426 22.96 8.10 15.37
C ALA A 426 24.16 8.66 16.17
N ASP A 427 25.36 8.10 16.00
CA ASP A 427 26.57 8.62 16.64
C ASP A 427 26.93 10.05 16.16
N VAL A 428 26.78 10.34 14.87
CA VAL A 428 26.98 11.71 14.33
C VAL A 428 26.00 12.69 14.96
N PHE A 429 24.71 12.35 15.04
CA PHE A 429 23.71 13.21 15.67
C PHE A 429 23.89 13.34 17.19
N ASP A 430 24.33 12.28 17.88
CA ASP A 430 24.70 12.34 19.30
C ASP A 430 25.91 13.23 19.57
N GLN A 431 26.87 13.29 18.62
CA GLN A 431 27.98 14.23 18.69
C GLN A 431 27.47 15.67 18.50
N ILE A 432 26.58 15.90 17.52
CA ILE A 432 25.94 17.21 17.26
C ILE A 432 25.21 17.72 18.52
N ALA A 433 24.50 16.84 19.24
CA ALA A 433 23.83 17.20 20.50
C ALA A 433 24.80 17.68 21.60
N LYS A 434 26.08 17.26 21.54
CA LYS A 434 27.12 17.56 22.54
C LYS A 434 28.12 18.62 22.07
N GLY A 435 28.06 19.06 20.81
CA GLY A 435 29.04 19.95 20.18
C GLY A 435 29.13 19.71 18.67
N ALA A 436 30.26 20.04 18.03
CA ALA A 436 30.43 19.72 16.60
C ALA A 436 30.73 18.24 16.37
N ALA A 437 30.13 17.62 15.35
CA ALA A 437 30.54 16.29 14.89
C ALA A 437 31.97 16.34 14.32
N THR A 438 32.84 15.42 14.78
CA THR A 438 34.25 15.38 14.40
C THR A 438 34.68 14.04 13.81
N SER A 439 33.80 13.04 13.86
CA SER A 439 34.08 11.71 13.31
C SER A 439 32.78 10.96 13.00
N SER A 440 32.90 9.88 12.23
CA SER A 440 31.82 8.92 12.00
C SER A 440 32.39 7.51 12.01
N LYS A 441 31.61 6.53 12.49
CA LYS A 441 32.01 5.11 12.45
C LYS A 441 32.28 4.67 11.01
N GLY A 442 33.43 4.05 10.74
CA GLY A 442 33.84 3.62 9.40
C GLY A 442 33.36 2.21 9.05
N LYS A 443 33.49 1.84 7.77
CA LYS A 443 33.30 0.46 7.30
C LYS A 443 34.40 -0.45 7.86
N GLY A 444 34.01 -1.64 8.33
CA GLY A 444 34.94 -2.66 8.82
C GLY A 444 35.31 -3.69 7.74
N THR A 445 36.03 -4.73 8.14
CA THR A 445 36.28 -5.92 7.31
C THR A 445 35.89 -7.17 8.08
N MET A 446 35.18 -8.09 7.42
CA MET A 446 34.78 -9.37 8.01
C MET A 446 35.74 -10.47 7.58
N MET A 447 36.32 -11.15 8.56
CA MET A 447 37.10 -12.36 8.31
C MET A 447 36.17 -13.58 8.43
N ILE A 448 35.82 -14.17 7.29
CA ILE A 448 34.84 -15.27 7.18
C ILE A 448 35.44 -16.62 7.60
N GLY A 449 36.77 -16.69 7.78
CA GLY A 449 37.48 -17.91 8.16
C GLY A 449 37.59 -18.95 7.04
N ALA A 450 37.24 -18.58 5.80
CA ALA A 450 37.43 -19.40 4.60
C ALA A 450 38.35 -18.67 3.61
N ASP A 451 39.57 -19.17 3.42
CA ASP A 451 40.62 -18.53 2.64
C ASP A 451 40.30 -18.39 1.13
N THR A 452 39.31 -19.14 0.64
CA THR A 452 38.85 -19.07 -0.75
C THR A 452 37.91 -17.90 -1.02
N LEU A 453 37.41 -17.23 0.02
CA LEU A 453 36.48 -16.11 -0.11
C LEU A 453 37.20 -14.77 -0.01
N PRO A 454 36.75 -13.75 -0.75
CA PRO A 454 37.30 -12.41 -0.60
C PRO A 454 37.00 -11.87 0.80
N VAL A 455 37.88 -11.00 1.30
CA VAL A 455 37.58 -10.20 2.49
C VAL A 455 36.39 -9.31 2.16
N LEU A 456 35.27 -9.52 2.85
CA LEU A 456 34.07 -8.72 2.64
C LEU A 456 34.12 -7.45 3.50
N PRO A 457 33.79 -6.27 2.93
CA PRO A 457 33.59 -5.07 3.72
C PRO A 457 32.35 -5.24 4.60
N THR A 458 32.38 -4.65 5.80
CA THR A 458 31.18 -4.56 6.66
C THR A 458 30.71 -3.13 6.75
N ASP A 459 29.39 -2.96 6.83
CA ASP A 459 28.81 -1.68 7.16
C ASP A 459 29.01 -1.35 8.66
N PRO A 460 28.90 -0.07 9.07
CA PRO A 460 29.22 0.37 10.44
C PRO A 460 28.19 -0.03 11.51
N GLY A 461 27.11 -0.71 11.12
CA GLY A 461 26.03 -1.18 11.98
C GLY A 461 25.09 -2.11 11.21
N ASP A 462 24.26 -2.86 11.93
CA ASP A 462 23.27 -3.76 11.35
C ASP A 462 21.98 -3.00 10.96
N ARG A 463 21.11 -3.62 10.16
CA ARG A 463 19.80 -3.06 9.78
C ARG A 463 18.74 -3.44 10.81
N ASN A 464 17.79 -2.55 11.06
CA ASN A 464 16.65 -2.84 11.92
C ASN A 464 15.39 -3.10 11.10
N ARG A 465 14.78 -4.28 11.29
CA ARG A 465 13.55 -4.71 10.60
C ARG A 465 12.26 -4.19 11.26
N THR A 466 12.31 -3.85 12.54
CA THR A 466 11.15 -3.55 13.39
C THR A 466 10.76 -2.07 13.39
N SER A 467 11.65 -1.20 12.94
CA SER A 467 11.40 0.24 12.92
C SER A 467 10.39 0.64 11.83
N PRO A 468 9.42 1.52 12.14
CA PRO A 468 8.48 2.03 11.16
C PRO A 468 9.13 2.88 10.06
N PHE A 469 10.13 3.72 10.38
CA PHE A 469 10.76 4.66 9.45
C PHE A 469 12.28 4.55 9.51
N ALA A 470 12.87 3.75 8.62
CA ALA A 470 14.28 3.38 8.73
C ALA A 470 15.16 3.99 7.65
N PHE A 471 16.29 4.58 8.03
CA PHE A 471 17.32 4.98 7.08
C PHE A 471 18.04 3.75 6.55
N THR A 472 18.00 3.54 5.23
CA THR A 472 18.57 2.35 4.56
C THR A 472 19.81 2.69 3.71
N GLY A 473 20.48 3.79 4.05
CA GLY A 473 21.79 4.18 3.50
C GLY A 473 21.75 5.37 2.54
N ASN A 474 20.67 5.55 1.78
CA ASN A 474 20.51 6.67 0.84
C ASN A 474 19.07 7.20 0.71
N ARG A 475 18.17 6.69 1.56
CA ARG A 475 16.72 6.90 1.57
C ARG A 475 16.15 6.45 2.91
N PHE A 476 14.90 6.80 3.17
CA PHE A 476 14.14 6.25 4.30
C PHE A 476 13.09 5.28 3.80
N GLU A 477 12.90 4.18 4.52
CA GLU A 477 11.92 3.14 4.24
C GLU A 477 10.80 3.23 5.28
N PHE A 478 9.59 3.55 4.83
CA PHE A 478 8.41 3.56 5.67
C PHE A 478 7.66 2.23 5.53
N ARG A 479 7.63 1.44 6.61
CA ARG A 479 7.16 0.04 6.60
C ARG A 479 5.70 -0.16 7.03
N ALA A 480 5.11 0.87 7.62
CA ALA A 480 3.74 0.82 8.12
C ALA A 480 2.64 0.79 7.04
N PRO A 481 2.83 1.20 5.75
CA PRO A 481 1.76 1.12 4.77
C PRO A 481 1.32 -0.33 4.47
N GLY A 482 0.02 -0.51 4.27
CA GLY A 482 -0.60 -1.80 3.95
C GLY A 482 -0.47 -2.20 2.48
N SER A 483 -0.43 -3.51 2.21
CA SER A 483 -0.34 -4.08 0.86
C SER A 483 -1.54 -3.75 -0.04
N MET A 484 -2.72 -3.47 0.50
CA MET A 484 -3.90 -3.07 -0.29
C MET A 484 -3.96 -1.56 -0.53
N GLN A 485 -3.33 -0.78 0.36
CA GLN A 485 -3.44 0.68 0.36
C GLN A 485 -2.72 1.35 -0.81
N THR A 486 -3.21 2.51 -1.26
CA THR A 486 -2.47 3.37 -2.19
C THR A 486 -1.26 4.02 -1.51
N VAL A 487 -0.14 4.15 -2.21
CA VAL A 487 1.05 4.87 -1.70
C VAL A 487 0.88 6.38 -1.66
N ASN A 488 -0.18 6.91 -2.29
CA ASN A 488 -0.47 8.34 -2.28
C ASN A 488 -0.65 8.89 -0.86
N GLY A 489 -1.38 8.19 0.03
CA GLY A 489 -1.61 8.64 1.41
C GLY A 489 -0.30 8.89 2.17
N PRO A 490 0.56 7.86 2.32
CA PRO A 490 1.88 8.00 2.91
C PRO A 490 2.73 9.09 2.25
N MET A 491 2.79 9.13 0.91
CA MET A 491 3.61 10.11 0.19
C MET A 491 3.11 11.55 0.37
N VAL A 492 1.80 11.78 0.38
CA VAL A 492 1.21 13.11 0.65
C VAL A 492 1.59 13.58 2.05
N THR A 493 1.45 12.71 3.04
CA THR A 493 1.82 13.03 4.43
C THR A 493 3.31 13.32 4.53
N ILE A 494 4.18 12.41 4.07
CA ILE A 494 5.64 12.57 4.10
C ILE A 494 6.06 13.87 3.41
N ASN A 495 5.58 14.13 2.18
CA ASN A 495 5.91 15.36 1.47
C ASN A 495 5.50 16.61 2.25
N THR A 496 4.31 16.61 2.88
CA THR A 496 3.77 17.78 3.58
C THR A 496 4.51 18.05 4.89
N ILE A 497 4.79 17.01 5.69
CA ILE A 497 5.56 17.16 6.94
C ILE A 497 7.01 17.56 6.63
N MET A 498 7.57 17.09 5.51
CA MET A 498 8.88 17.51 5.02
C MET A 498 8.86 18.97 4.54
N ALA A 499 7.80 19.41 3.86
CA ALA A 499 7.63 20.82 3.50
C ALA A 499 7.67 21.71 4.75
N GLU A 500 7.04 21.29 5.85
CA GLU A 500 7.07 22.04 7.11
C GLU A 500 8.43 22.07 7.78
N ALA A 501 9.11 20.93 7.87
CA ALA A 501 10.43 20.88 8.45
C ALA A 501 11.43 21.71 7.62
N LEU A 502 11.38 21.61 6.30
CA LEU A 502 12.24 22.38 5.40
C LEU A 502 11.94 23.88 5.44
N ASP A 503 10.66 24.28 5.52
CA ASP A 503 10.28 25.69 5.69
C ASP A 503 10.83 26.28 6.99
N TYR A 504 10.65 25.56 8.10
CA TYR A 504 11.16 25.95 9.41
C TYR A 504 12.69 26.11 9.38
N MET A 505 13.40 25.10 8.87
CA MET A 505 14.86 25.11 8.79
C MET A 505 15.37 26.20 7.85
N ALA A 506 14.75 26.38 6.68
CA ALA A 506 15.14 27.43 5.73
C ALA A 506 14.98 28.81 6.34
N THR A 507 13.85 29.06 7.01
CA THR A 507 13.57 30.34 7.65
C THR A 507 14.54 30.64 8.78
N ASN A 508 14.89 29.65 9.62
CA ASN A 508 15.88 29.82 10.67
C ASN A 508 17.28 30.13 10.10
N LEU A 509 17.72 29.42 9.06
CA LEU A 509 19.03 29.68 8.43
C LEU A 509 19.05 31.05 7.72
N GLU A 510 18.00 31.39 6.98
CA GLU A 510 17.87 32.70 6.31
C GLU A 510 17.93 33.85 7.33
N THR A 511 17.24 33.69 8.48
CA THR A 511 17.24 34.68 9.56
C THR A 511 18.62 34.79 10.21
N ALA A 512 19.26 33.68 10.56
CA ALA A 512 20.58 33.67 11.18
C ALA A 512 21.65 34.33 10.28
N VAL A 513 21.63 34.01 8.97
CA VAL A 513 22.54 34.61 8.00
C VAL A 513 22.26 36.11 7.82
N ALA A 514 20.98 36.51 7.80
CA ALA A 514 20.60 37.92 7.74
C ALA A 514 21.04 38.72 8.98
N ASP A 515 21.06 38.07 10.15
CA ASP A 515 21.54 38.63 11.41
C ASP A 515 23.09 38.65 11.51
N GLY A 516 23.80 38.20 10.46
CA GLY A 516 25.25 38.25 10.35
C GLY A 516 25.97 37.05 10.97
N ILE A 517 25.26 35.99 11.32
CA ILE A 517 25.86 34.72 11.75
C ILE A 517 26.44 34.03 10.52
N ASP A 518 27.67 33.53 10.64
CA ASP A 518 28.31 32.71 9.61
C ASP A 518 27.48 31.45 9.29
N PHE A 519 27.38 31.09 8.01
CA PHE A 519 26.46 30.04 7.55
C PHE A 519 26.75 28.67 8.19
N ASP A 520 28.01 28.28 8.27
CA ASP A 520 28.39 26.99 8.87
C ASP A 520 28.03 26.96 10.36
N THR A 521 28.22 28.10 11.05
CA THR A 521 27.81 28.27 12.45
C THR A 521 26.29 28.20 12.62
N ALA A 522 25.53 28.83 11.71
CA ALA A 522 24.07 28.77 11.70
C ALA A 522 23.55 27.34 11.49
N VAL A 523 24.18 26.58 10.59
CA VAL A 523 23.85 25.16 10.36
C VAL A 523 24.12 24.32 11.61
N GLN A 524 25.29 24.48 12.25
CA GLN A 524 25.61 23.75 13.48
C GLN A 524 24.60 24.04 14.61
N ASN A 525 24.25 25.31 14.81
CA ASN A 525 23.25 25.70 15.81
C ASN A 525 21.89 25.06 15.52
N LEU A 526 21.43 25.11 14.27
CA LEU A 526 20.17 24.51 13.85
C LEU A 526 20.18 23.00 14.07
N LEU A 527 21.23 22.28 13.65
CA LEU A 527 21.31 20.83 13.82
C LEU A 527 21.28 20.44 15.30
N THR A 528 21.94 21.24 16.16
CA THR A 528 21.95 21.05 17.62
C THR A 528 20.56 21.24 18.21
N GLU A 529 19.84 22.29 17.79
CA GLU A 529 18.45 22.55 18.17
C GLU A 529 17.56 21.36 17.77
N ILE A 530 17.63 20.93 16.51
CA ILE A 530 16.79 19.85 16.00
C ILE A 530 17.01 18.54 16.75
N ILE A 531 18.26 18.13 16.98
CA ILE A 531 18.51 16.86 17.66
C ILE A 531 18.14 16.93 19.15
N THR A 532 18.32 18.08 19.79
CA THR A 532 17.96 18.26 21.21
C THR A 532 16.45 18.21 21.41
N GLU A 533 15.68 18.87 20.53
CA GLU A 533 14.23 18.94 20.64
C GLU A 533 13.50 17.75 20.02
N HIS A 534 14.05 17.20 18.93
CA HIS A 534 13.40 16.14 18.15
C HIS A 534 14.09 14.78 18.17
N GLY A 535 15.23 14.64 18.84
CA GLY A 535 15.96 13.37 18.94
C GLY A 535 15.19 12.25 19.67
N ALA A 536 14.13 12.57 20.42
CA ALA A 536 13.29 11.60 21.12
C ALA A 536 12.70 10.52 20.19
N VAL A 537 12.43 10.85 18.92
CA VAL A 537 11.89 9.92 17.91
C VAL A 537 12.92 8.91 17.40
N VAL A 538 14.21 9.14 17.62
CA VAL A 538 15.29 8.25 17.16
C VAL A 538 15.40 7.06 18.10
N PHE A 539 15.20 5.86 17.56
CA PHE A 539 15.28 4.60 18.30
C PHE A 539 15.91 3.51 17.44
N ASN A 540 17.07 3.01 17.88
CA ASN A 540 17.81 1.97 17.16
C ASN A 540 17.58 0.55 17.69
N GLY A 541 16.76 0.38 18.73
CA GLY A 541 16.50 -0.90 19.41
C GLY A 541 15.36 -1.72 18.83
N ASP A 542 14.97 -2.78 19.54
CA ASP A 542 13.86 -3.66 19.17
C ASP A 542 12.50 -2.99 19.42
N GLY A 543 11.81 -2.65 18.32
CA GLY A 543 10.50 -2.01 18.34
C GLY A 543 9.37 -2.89 18.87
N TYR A 544 9.55 -4.21 18.96
CA TYR A 544 8.54 -5.12 19.52
C TYR A 544 8.61 -5.25 21.03
N SER A 545 9.72 -4.86 21.64
CA SER A 545 9.91 -5.04 23.06
C SER A 545 8.89 -4.25 23.88
N ASP A 546 8.36 -4.87 24.94
CA ASP A 546 7.49 -4.16 25.91
C ASP A 546 8.20 -2.95 26.52
N ASN A 547 9.53 -3.03 26.66
CA ASN A 547 10.36 -1.92 27.11
C ASN A 547 10.27 -0.72 26.17
N TRP A 548 10.23 -0.92 24.85
CA TRP A 548 10.09 0.19 23.91
C TRP A 548 8.75 0.92 24.08
N GLN A 549 7.66 0.21 24.38
CA GLN A 549 6.36 0.86 24.60
C GLN A 549 6.40 1.82 25.80
N ILE A 550 7.02 1.37 26.91
CA ILE A 550 7.20 2.18 28.12
C ILE A 550 8.14 3.37 27.86
N GLU A 551 9.24 3.11 27.15
CA GLU A 551 10.23 4.13 26.81
C GLU A 551 9.64 5.20 25.88
N ALA A 552 8.90 4.79 24.84
CA ALA A 552 8.23 5.68 23.90
C ALA A 552 7.21 6.59 24.59
N GLU A 553 6.41 6.05 25.53
CA GLU A 553 5.48 6.85 26.34
C GLU A 553 6.25 7.89 27.18
N SER A 554 7.35 7.49 27.83
CA SER A 554 8.19 8.43 28.60
C SER A 554 8.83 9.53 27.75
N ARG A 555 9.00 9.28 26.46
CA ARG A 555 9.50 10.22 25.44
C ARG A 555 8.41 11.07 24.81
N GLY A 556 7.14 10.84 25.15
CA GLY A 556 5.99 11.56 24.59
C GLY A 556 5.59 11.12 23.17
N LEU A 557 6.05 9.95 22.71
CA LEU A 557 5.68 9.42 21.40
C LEU A 557 4.29 8.76 21.46
N PRO A 558 3.37 9.10 20.55
CA PRO A 558 2.02 8.53 20.56
C PRO A 558 2.04 7.05 20.15
N ASN A 559 1.19 6.25 20.81
CA ASN A 559 0.94 4.85 20.48
C ASN A 559 -0.52 4.66 20.01
N LEU A 560 -0.80 5.07 18.77
CA LEU A 560 -2.16 5.02 18.18
C LEU A 560 -2.40 3.63 17.58
N ARG A 561 -2.80 2.69 18.45
CA ARG A 561 -2.84 1.25 18.14
C ARG A 561 -3.83 0.93 17.03
N THR A 562 -5.05 1.45 17.13
CA THR A 562 -6.12 1.18 16.18
C THR A 562 -6.30 2.32 15.18
N THR A 563 -7.00 2.03 14.08
CA THR A 563 -7.42 3.03 13.11
C THR A 563 -8.23 4.16 13.76
N LEU A 564 -9.12 3.84 14.71
CA LEU A 564 -9.93 4.86 15.40
C LEU A 564 -9.10 5.73 16.35
N ASP A 565 -7.98 5.23 16.87
CA ASP A 565 -7.04 6.06 17.64
C ASP A 565 -6.26 7.01 16.71
N ALA A 566 -6.02 6.60 15.47
CA ALA A 566 -5.18 7.33 14.51
C ALA A 566 -5.94 8.36 13.67
N LEU A 567 -7.17 8.07 13.26
CA LEU A 567 -7.97 8.96 12.40
C LEU A 567 -8.16 10.39 12.96
N PRO A 568 -8.38 10.60 14.28
CA PRO A 568 -8.52 11.95 14.84
C PRO A 568 -7.34 12.88 14.57
N GLU A 569 -6.14 12.35 14.32
CA GLU A 569 -4.97 13.16 13.96
C GLU A 569 -5.21 13.99 12.68
N LEU A 570 -6.05 13.52 11.75
CA LEU A 570 -6.39 14.24 10.52
C LEU A 570 -7.15 15.54 10.78
N ILE A 571 -7.93 15.60 11.85
CA ILE A 571 -8.75 16.77 12.22
C ILE A 571 -8.21 17.51 13.45
N SER A 572 -6.99 17.20 13.86
CA SER A 572 -6.28 18.00 14.85
C SER A 572 -6.01 19.40 14.30
N GLU A 573 -6.04 20.42 15.17
CA GLU A 573 -5.75 21.80 14.78
C GLU A 573 -4.36 21.92 14.12
N SER A 574 -3.36 21.25 14.69
CA SER A 574 -1.99 21.22 14.16
C SER A 574 -1.89 20.60 12.76
N ALA A 575 -2.69 19.57 12.46
CA ALA A 575 -2.74 18.97 11.14
C ALA A 575 -3.46 19.86 10.12
N MET A 576 -4.63 20.39 10.48
CA MET A 576 -5.40 21.24 9.57
C MET A 576 -4.61 22.51 9.19
N GLU A 577 -3.96 23.15 10.16
CA GLU A 577 -3.07 24.30 9.91
C GLU A 577 -1.87 23.92 9.04
N LEU A 578 -1.25 22.76 9.29
CA LEU A 578 -0.15 22.24 8.48
C LEU A 578 -0.56 22.13 7.00
N PHE A 579 -1.63 21.40 6.72
CA PHE A 579 -2.04 21.14 5.35
C PHE A 579 -2.58 22.39 4.64
N GLU A 580 -3.26 23.29 5.38
CA GLU A 580 -3.75 24.57 4.84
C GLU A 580 -2.58 25.52 4.51
N LYS A 581 -1.60 25.65 5.40
CA LYS A 581 -0.40 26.50 5.20
C LYS A 581 0.31 26.17 3.89
N TYR A 582 0.50 24.88 3.61
CA TYR A 582 1.17 24.40 2.39
C TYR A 582 0.22 24.17 1.21
N LYS A 583 -1.08 24.52 1.36
CA LYS A 583 -2.11 24.44 0.31
C LYS A 583 -2.25 23.04 -0.28
N VAL A 584 -2.04 22.02 0.56
CA VAL A 584 -2.20 20.61 0.18
C VAL A 584 -3.66 20.21 0.37
N PHE A 585 -4.20 20.47 1.56
CA PHE A 585 -5.62 20.36 1.88
C PHE A 585 -6.15 21.62 2.54
N ASN A 586 -7.42 21.93 2.32
CA ASN A 586 -8.19 22.82 3.17
C ASN A 586 -8.90 22.02 4.30
N HIS A 587 -9.45 22.73 5.28
CA HIS A 587 -10.11 22.09 6.44
C HIS A 587 -11.26 21.15 6.04
N ARG A 588 -12.05 21.50 5.00
CA ARG A 588 -13.14 20.64 4.51
C ARG A 588 -12.61 19.34 3.91
N GLU A 589 -11.52 19.42 3.14
CA GLU A 589 -10.83 18.25 2.58
C GLU A 589 -10.24 17.35 3.67
N MET A 590 -9.77 17.91 4.80
CA MET A 590 -9.28 17.13 5.95
C MET A 590 -10.42 16.41 6.68
N HIS A 591 -11.49 17.13 7.02
CA HIS A 591 -12.68 16.53 7.64
C HIS A 591 -13.29 15.44 6.75
N SER A 592 -13.37 15.66 5.44
CA SER A 592 -13.85 14.65 4.50
C SER A 592 -13.06 13.35 4.55
N ARG A 593 -11.73 13.41 4.69
CA ARG A 593 -10.87 12.22 4.78
C ARG A 593 -11.06 11.48 6.09
N TYR A 594 -11.28 12.22 7.18
CA TYR A 594 -11.62 11.65 8.48
C TYR A 594 -12.96 10.89 8.42
N GLU A 595 -14.02 11.52 7.91
CA GLU A 595 -15.34 10.89 7.77
C GLU A 595 -15.29 9.65 6.88
N ILE A 596 -14.64 9.74 5.71
CA ILE A 596 -14.48 8.58 4.81
C ILE A 596 -13.71 7.45 5.49
N GLY A 597 -12.68 7.77 6.29
CA GLY A 597 -11.92 6.79 7.05
C GLY A 597 -12.78 6.03 8.07
N LEU A 598 -13.65 6.75 8.81
CA LEU A 598 -14.60 6.15 9.75
C LEU A 598 -15.63 5.27 9.03
N GLU A 599 -16.25 5.80 7.96
CA GLU A 599 -17.23 5.07 7.15
C GLU A 599 -16.62 3.77 6.57
N GLN A 600 -15.42 3.86 5.97
CA GLN A 600 -14.75 2.69 5.41
C GLN A 600 -14.37 1.66 6.47
N TYR A 601 -13.94 2.11 7.66
CA TYR A 601 -13.64 1.22 8.78
C TYR A 601 -14.90 0.46 9.21
N ALA A 602 -15.99 1.18 9.49
CA ALA A 602 -17.26 0.60 9.88
C ALA A 602 -17.76 -0.37 8.81
N LEU A 603 -17.87 0.06 7.55
CA LEU A 603 -18.36 -0.77 6.45
C LEU A 603 -17.56 -2.06 6.26
N THR A 604 -16.23 -1.98 6.37
CA THR A 604 -15.37 -3.18 6.26
C THR A 604 -15.71 -4.19 7.34
N VAL A 605 -15.71 -3.76 8.61
CA VAL A 605 -16.01 -4.65 9.75
C VAL A 605 -17.45 -5.16 9.71
N PHE A 606 -18.42 -4.34 9.30
CA PHE A 606 -19.81 -4.78 9.15
C PHE A 606 -19.98 -5.87 8.08
N VAL A 607 -19.28 -5.74 6.94
CA VAL A 607 -19.28 -6.79 5.90
C VAL A 607 -18.68 -8.08 6.45
N GLU A 608 -17.53 -8.01 7.12
CA GLU A 608 -16.89 -9.17 7.75
C GLU A 608 -17.78 -9.80 8.83
N ALA A 609 -18.43 -9.01 9.67
CA ALA A 609 -19.35 -9.49 10.70
C ALA A 609 -20.55 -10.22 10.10
N ARG A 610 -21.15 -9.68 9.03
CA ARG A 610 -22.26 -10.31 8.31
C ARG A 610 -21.85 -11.64 7.68
N LEU A 611 -20.68 -11.69 7.04
CA LEU A 611 -20.12 -12.93 6.47
C LEU A 611 -19.80 -13.95 7.57
N THR A 612 -19.22 -13.52 8.68
CA THR A 612 -18.94 -14.37 9.85
C THR A 612 -20.22 -15.02 10.36
N LEU A 613 -21.30 -14.23 10.52
CA LEU A 613 -22.60 -14.73 10.94
C LEU A 613 -23.19 -15.72 9.92
N GLU A 614 -23.24 -15.33 8.65
CA GLU A 614 -23.82 -16.14 7.57
C GLU A 614 -23.11 -17.49 7.44
N MET A 615 -21.78 -17.48 7.32
CA MET A 615 -20.98 -18.71 7.16
C MET A 615 -21.03 -19.57 8.42
N GLY A 616 -20.93 -18.95 9.61
CA GLY A 616 -21.02 -19.64 10.88
C GLY A 616 -22.36 -20.36 11.05
N GLN A 617 -23.48 -19.72 10.70
CA GLN A 617 -24.83 -20.28 10.82
C GLN A 617 -25.17 -21.31 9.75
N THR A 618 -24.78 -21.06 8.49
CA THR A 618 -25.27 -21.85 7.34
C THR A 618 -24.33 -22.97 6.92
N SER A 619 -23.04 -22.87 7.26
CA SER A 619 -22.01 -23.83 6.82
C SER A 619 -21.37 -24.57 8.00
N ILE A 620 -20.76 -23.84 8.94
CA ILE A 620 -19.95 -24.44 10.02
C ILE A 620 -20.85 -25.12 11.06
N LEU A 621 -21.85 -24.42 11.59
CA LEU A 621 -22.75 -24.97 12.60
C LEU A 621 -23.46 -26.25 12.11
N PRO A 622 -24.04 -26.33 10.89
CA PRO A 622 -24.65 -27.56 10.39
C PRO A 622 -23.66 -28.71 10.18
N ALA A 623 -22.39 -28.43 9.82
CA ALA A 623 -21.36 -29.47 9.74
C ALA A 623 -21.06 -30.07 11.12
N ALA A 624 -20.84 -29.22 12.12
CA ALA A 624 -20.55 -29.65 13.48
C ALA A 624 -21.73 -30.38 14.14
N VAL A 625 -22.98 -29.94 13.91
CA VAL A 625 -24.19 -30.65 14.39
C VAL A 625 -24.33 -32.04 13.78
N ARG A 626 -24.01 -32.19 12.49
CA ARG A 626 -24.03 -33.51 11.83
C ARG A 626 -23.02 -34.46 12.47
N TYR A 627 -21.79 -33.99 12.69
CA TYR A 627 -20.76 -34.79 13.35
C TYR A 627 -21.13 -35.14 14.79
N GLN A 628 -21.66 -34.19 15.58
CA GLN A 628 -22.18 -34.47 16.93
C GLN A 628 -23.26 -35.56 16.90
N THR A 629 -24.14 -35.53 15.89
CA THR A 629 -25.20 -36.54 15.72
C THR A 629 -24.62 -37.92 15.43
N GLU A 630 -23.58 -38.03 14.59
CA GLU A 630 -22.90 -39.29 14.30
C GLU A 630 -22.23 -39.88 15.55
N LEU A 631 -21.54 -39.05 16.35
CA LEU A 631 -20.95 -39.46 17.62
C LEU A 631 -22.04 -39.94 18.61
N ALA A 632 -23.15 -39.22 18.72
CA ALA A 632 -24.26 -39.59 19.60
C ALA A 632 -24.94 -40.90 19.17
N GLN A 633 -25.09 -41.12 17.86
CA GLN A 633 -25.61 -42.37 17.30
C GLN A 633 -24.65 -43.54 17.57
N ASN A 634 -23.34 -43.34 17.41
CA ASN A 634 -22.33 -44.35 17.73
C ASN A 634 -22.39 -44.77 19.20
N VAL A 635 -22.40 -43.80 20.11
CA VAL A 635 -22.57 -44.03 21.55
C VAL A 635 -23.83 -44.84 21.84
N SER A 636 -24.96 -44.43 21.26
CA SER A 636 -26.25 -45.11 21.46
C SER A 636 -26.21 -46.56 20.96
N ALA A 637 -25.60 -46.80 19.80
CA ALA A 637 -25.45 -48.13 19.22
C ALA A 637 -24.56 -49.04 20.08
N LEU A 638 -23.44 -48.53 20.63
CA LEU A 638 -22.57 -49.29 21.52
C LEU A 638 -23.28 -49.67 22.82
N LYS A 639 -24.03 -48.74 23.42
CA LYS A 639 -24.87 -49.04 24.61
C LYS A 639 -25.93 -50.09 24.28
N GLY A 640 -26.59 -49.95 23.13
CA GLY A 640 -27.58 -50.92 22.64
C GLY A 640 -27.02 -52.32 22.38
N ALA A 641 -25.72 -52.42 22.05
CA ALA A 641 -25.01 -53.67 21.86
C ALA A 641 -24.51 -54.31 23.19
N GLY A 642 -24.72 -53.66 24.34
CA GLY A 642 -24.33 -54.18 25.65
C GLY A 642 -22.90 -53.83 26.07
N VAL A 643 -22.33 -52.74 25.58
CA VAL A 643 -21.05 -52.20 26.09
C VAL A 643 -21.34 -51.34 27.32
N ASP A 644 -20.85 -51.76 28.50
CA ASP A 644 -21.19 -51.13 29.79
C ASP A 644 -20.52 -49.75 30.00
N ASP A 645 -19.26 -49.59 29.56
CA ASP A 645 -18.45 -48.37 29.74
C ASP A 645 -18.16 -47.66 28.40
N VAL A 646 -19.20 -47.13 27.74
CA VAL A 646 -19.04 -46.40 26.47
C VAL A 646 -18.34 -45.06 26.69
N ASP A 647 -17.24 -44.84 25.97
CA ASP A 647 -16.49 -43.57 25.99
C ASP A 647 -17.32 -42.43 25.37
N MET A 648 -17.51 -41.38 26.16
CA MET A 648 -18.27 -40.17 25.80
C MET A 648 -17.35 -38.98 25.52
N THR A 649 -16.03 -39.14 25.68
CA THR A 649 -15.06 -38.05 25.64
C THR A 649 -15.14 -37.27 24.33
N ALA A 650 -15.18 -37.95 23.19
CA ALA A 650 -15.26 -37.30 21.88
C ALA A 650 -16.59 -36.53 21.68
N LEU A 651 -17.71 -37.11 22.14
CA LEU A 651 -19.01 -36.43 22.05
C LEU A 651 -19.04 -35.18 22.93
N GLN A 652 -18.49 -35.26 24.14
CA GLN A 652 -18.42 -34.11 25.05
C GLN A 652 -17.50 -33.02 24.49
N ALA A 653 -16.32 -33.40 24.00
CA ALA A 653 -15.34 -32.48 23.42
C ALA A 653 -15.88 -31.66 22.24
N VAL A 654 -16.78 -32.23 21.42
CA VAL A 654 -17.46 -31.50 20.34
C VAL A 654 -18.66 -30.68 20.85
N SER A 655 -19.34 -31.16 21.89
CA SER A 655 -20.58 -30.53 22.39
C SER A 655 -20.35 -29.17 23.04
N ASP A 656 -19.21 -28.99 23.72
CA ASP A 656 -18.89 -27.73 24.40
C ASP A 656 -18.60 -26.59 23.39
N PRO A 657 -17.66 -26.72 22.44
CA PRO A 657 -17.41 -25.69 21.42
C PRO A 657 -18.63 -25.45 20.51
N LEU A 658 -19.47 -26.46 20.29
CA LEU A 658 -20.72 -26.28 19.54
C LEU A 658 -21.72 -25.38 20.28
N SER A 659 -21.79 -25.51 21.61
CA SER A 659 -22.63 -24.67 22.46
C SER A 659 -22.09 -23.24 22.50
N GLU A 660 -20.77 -23.09 22.60
CA GLU A 660 -20.07 -21.80 22.50
C GLU A 660 -20.32 -21.13 21.15
N LEU A 661 -20.20 -21.86 20.03
CA LEU A 661 -20.47 -21.33 18.70
C LEU A 661 -21.91 -20.81 18.58
N ARG A 662 -22.91 -21.55 19.10
CA ARG A 662 -24.31 -21.09 19.09
C ARG A 662 -24.50 -19.80 19.90
N ALA A 663 -23.89 -19.72 21.07
CA ALA A 663 -23.95 -18.53 21.92
C ALA A 663 -23.27 -17.34 21.24
N ALA A 664 -22.06 -17.52 20.71
CA ALA A 664 -21.30 -16.49 20.01
C ALA A 664 -22.04 -15.98 18.76
N LEU A 665 -22.65 -16.87 17.96
CA LEU A 665 -23.47 -16.47 16.81
C LEU A 665 -24.71 -15.69 17.22
N ALA A 666 -25.34 -16.02 18.35
CA ALA A 666 -26.47 -15.26 18.87
C ALA A 666 -26.05 -13.85 19.33
N THR A 667 -24.90 -13.74 20.01
CA THR A 667 -24.30 -12.45 20.40
C THR A 667 -23.97 -11.60 19.18
N LEU A 668 -23.25 -12.16 18.19
CA LEU A 668 -22.91 -11.46 16.95
C LEU A 668 -24.15 -11.00 16.19
N LYS A 669 -25.19 -11.84 16.13
CA LYS A 669 -26.48 -11.45 15.54
C LYS A 669 -27.11 -10.27 16.28
N GLY A 670 -27.13 -10.30 17.61
CA GLY A 670 -27.64 -9.20 18.42
C GLY A 670 -26.86 -7.90 18.18
N ALA A 671 -25.53 -7.97 18.10
CA ALA A 671 -24.68 -6.82 17.82
C ALA A 671 -24.88 -6.27 16.38
N LEU A 672 -25.17 -7.12 15.39
CA LEU A 672 -25.50 -6.69 14.03
C LEU A 672 -26.91 -6.08 13.89
N GLU A 673 -27.85 -6.50 14.74
CA GLU A 673 -29.22 -5.95 14.79
C GLU A 673 -29.31 -4.68 15.65
N ALA A 674 -28.29 -4.41 16.46
CA ALA A 674 -28.19 -3.16 17.22
C ALA A 674 -28.05 -1.99 16.25
N ASP A 675 -28.88 -0.98 16.45
CA ASP A 675 -28.69 0.33 15.84
C ASP A 675 -27.76 1.11 16.77
N PRO A 676 -26.47 1.30 16.40
CA PRO A 676 -25.57 2.09 17.24
C PRO A 676 -26.08 3.53 17.39
N GLY A 677 -26.93 3.99 16.46
CA GLY A 677 -27.38 5.37 16.38
C GLY A 677 -26.22 6.35 16.15
N GLY A 678 -26.53 7.56 15.68
CA GLY A 678 -25.55 8.64 15.62
C GLY A 678 -24.84 8.83 14.26
N ASP A 679 -23.60 9.28 14.32
CA ASP A 679 -22.74 9.65 13.19
C ASP A 679 -21.73 8.53 12.85
N ALA A 680 -20.86 8.77 11.86
CA ALA A 680 -19.90 7.77 11.38
C ALA A 680 -18.95 7.26 12.49
N LEU A 681 -18.68 8.08 13.51
CA LEU A 681 -17.81 7.68 14.63
C LEU A 681 -18.50 6.63 15.50
N ALA A 682 -19.78 6.83 15.84
CA ALA A 682 -20.54 5.88 16.64
C ALA A 682 -20.67 4.50 15.95
N GLU A 683 -20.87 4.49 14.63
CA GLU A 683 -20.87 3.24 13.85
C GLU A 683 -19.51 2.55 13.87
N ALA A 684 -18.42 3.31 13.77
CA ALA A 684 -17.06 2.78 13.80
C ALA A 684 -16.67 2.25 15.19
N GLU A 685 -17.06 2.97 16.26
CA GLU A 685 -16.86 2.53 17.65
C GLU A 685 -17.63 1.23 17.93
N HIS A 686 -18.89 1.14 17.50
CA HIS A 686 -19.67 -0.11 17.60
C HIS A 686 -19.02 -1.28 16.86
N ALA A 687 -18.48 -1.01 15.66
CA ALA A 687 -17.73 -2.01 14.92
C ALA A 687 -16.50 -2.52 15.68
N LYS A 688 -15.73 -1.61 16.31
CA LYS A 688 -14.54 -1.95 17.10
C LYS A 688 -14.88 -2.67 18.41
N ASP A 689 -15.84 -2.16 19.17
CA ASP A 689 -16.07 -2.54 20.56
C ASP A 689 -17.06 -3.72 20.69
N GLU A 690 -17.99 -3.89 19.75
CA GLU A 690 -19.02 -4.93 19.80
C GLU A 690 -18.87 -6.00 18.71
N LEU A 691 -18.65 -5.59 17.44
CA LEU A 691 -18.59 -6.54 16.32
C LEU A 691 -17.29 -7.35 16.30
N LEU A 692 -16.12 -6.70 16.38
CA LEU A 692 -14.82 -7.38 16.34
C LEU A 692 -14.67 -8.44 17.45
N PRO A 693 -14.97 -8.17 18.74
CA PRO A 693 -14.89 -9.19 19.79
C PRO A 693 -15.89 -10.33 19.57
N SER A 694 -17.11 -10.02 19.10
CA SER A 694 -18.12 -11.03 18.79
C SER A 694 -17.70 -11.95 17.64
N MET A 695 -17.08 -11.40 16.59
CA MET A 695 -16.50 -12.17 15.49
C MET A 695 -15.37 -13.07 15.98
N ALA A 696 -14.47 -12.56 16.83
CA ALA A 696 -13.37 -13.33 17.39
C ALA A 696 -13.87 -14.52 18.24
N ALA A 697 -14.95 -14.33 19.00
CA ALA A 697 -15.59 -15.40 19.76
C ALA A 697 -16.18 -16.49 18.85
N VAL A 698 -16.86 -16.09 17.77
CA VAL A 698 -17.40 -17.01 16.75
C VAL A 698 -16.26 -17.78 16.07
N ARG A 699 -15.19 -17.09 15.68
CA ARG A 699 -14.00 -17.71 15.08
C ARG A 699 -13.35 -18.72 16.02
N SER A 700 -13.09 -18.36 17.27
CA SER A 700 -12.44 -19.23 18.25
C SER A 700 -13.17 -20.58 18.41
N ALA A 701 -14.50 -20.53 18.55
CA ALA A 701 -15.32 -21.74 18.65
C ALA A 701 -15.31 -22.55 17.34
N ALA A 702 -15.38 -21.89 16.19
CA ALA A 702 -15.35 -22.54 14.88
C ALA A 702 -14.00 -23.19 14.56
N ASP A 703 -12.88 -22.51 14.84
CA ASP A 703 -11.53 -23.02 14.60
C ASP A 703 -11.23 -24.22 15.53
N THR A 704 -11.77 -24.21 16.76
CA THR A 704 -11.73 -25.37 17.66
C THR A 704 -12.50 -26.57 17.08
N LEU A 705 -13.67 -26.31 16.49
CA LEU A 705 -14.47 -27.35 15.83
C LEU A 705 -13.78 -27.90 14.56
N GLU A 706 -13.05 -27.08 13.80
CA GLU A 706 -12.29 -27.53 12.63
C GLU A 706 -11.30 -28.65 12.97
N ALA A 707 -10.64 -28.54 14.12
CA ALA A 707 -9.68 -29.54 14.59
C ALA A 707 -10.31 -30.85 15.08
N MET A 708 -11.63 -30.89 15.27
CA MET A 708 -12.36 -32.02 15.88
C MET A 708 -13.35 -32.68 14.94
N VAL A 709 -14.03 -31.90 14.09
CA VAL A 709 -15.01 -32.38 13.12
C VAL A 709 -14.31 -33.24 12.07
N ALA A 710 -14.92 -34.36 11.70
CA ALA A 710 -14.38 -35.21 10.65
C ALA A 710 -14.18 -34.42 9.34
N ASP A 711 -13.01 -34.60 8.69
CA ASP A 711 -12.61 -33.85 7.51
C ASP A 711 -13.61 -34.00 6.33
N ASP A 712 -14.29 -35.14 6.25
CA ASP A 712 -15.33 -35.43 5.26
C ASP A 712 -16.64 -34.64 5.47
N LEU A 713 -16.81 -34.04 6.64
CA LEU A 713 -17.92 -33.16 6.97
C LEU A 713 -17.54 -31.67 6.96
N TRP A 714 -16.25 -31.35 7.08
CA TRP A 714 -15.79 -29.97 7.18
C TRP A 714 -16.01 -29.19 5.86
N PRO A 715 -16.69 -28.02 5.89
CA PRO A 715 -17.23 -27.42 4.68
C PRO A 715 -16.29 -26.48 3.93
N LEU A 716 -15.25 -25.95 4.58
CA LEU A 716 -14.38 -24.92 4.01
C LEU A 716 -13.01 -25.50 3.66
N PRO A 717 -12.37 -25.08 2.55
CA PRO A 717 -10.95 -25.31 2.35
C PRO A 717 -10.14 -24.88 3.57
N THR A 718 -9.32 -25.78 4.08
CA THR A 718 -8.44 -25.58 5.24
C THR A 718 -7.23 -24.73 4.85
N TYR A 719 -6.55 -24.15 5.84
CA TYR A 719 -5.30 -23.41 5.58
C TYR A 719 -4.22 -24.33 4.99
N GLN A 720 -4.15 -25.59 5.42
CA GLN A 720 -3.19 -26.54 4.87
C GLN A 720 -3.40 -26.74 3.36
N GLU A 721 -4.65 -26.86 2.91
CA GLU A 721 -4.96 -26.99 1.48
C GLU A 721 -4.59 -25.71 0.73
N MET A 722 -5.02 -24.54 1.21
CA MET A 722 -4.83 -23.28 0.48
C MET A 722 -3.38 -22.81 0.42
N LEU A 723 -2.57 -23.09 1.45
CA LEU A 723 -1.19 -22.59 1.56
C LEU A 723 -0.17 -23.52 0.88
N TYR A 724 -0.50 -24.79 0.66
CA TYR A 724 0.44 -25.79 0.14
C TYR A 724 0.02 -26.49 -1.16
N ILE A 725 -1.24 -26.34 -1.59
CA ILE A 725 -1.73 -26.90 -2.85
C ILE A 725 -1.87 -25.76 -3.86
N LEU A 726 -0.82 -25.53 -4.66
CA LEU A 726 -0.76 -24.50 -5.70
C LEU A 726 -0.10 -25.02 -6.98
#